data_AF-A0A431IAA7-F1
#
_entry.id   AF-A0A431IAA7-F1
#
_cell.length_a   1.000
_cell.length_b   1.000
_cell.length_c   1.000
_cell.angle_alpha   90.00
_cell.angle_beta   90.00
_cell.angle_gamma   90.00
#
_symmetry.space_group_name_H-M   'P 1'
#
loop_
_entity.id
_entity.type
_entity.pdbx_description
1 polymer ?
#
loop_
_entity_poly.entity_id
_entity_poly.type
_entity_poly.pdbx_seq_one_letter_code
_entity_poly.pdbx_strand_id
1 'polypeptide(L)'
;MIHKIEDLLELKHGDIPIKELPLQDQIDFLTSEHFESLKHHSNQRWRLEHLYYILTKDGTRTLFTLNSAQDHFYVNYLFPNYKKIIILKSRQLGFCLDPNTKVLTADLKWAAIKDLSIGEEIISVDEFPRDGRGKGRKMRTATVQAKIINKRDAYKITFDDGRSVICTSQHPWLSKKTGGSDTVWRSLVKRPDLNGKELSIGDKVRYITHTWEDPTLEDYWFGGILDGEGSISKTSCSAGINASQRDGKVWDRMLKYAINNKYNYRVEVDKRKPDINGKGKLGKHQVNKLCFGRIDEMFRLLGKTRPSRFIENKFWENRELPGKKSGIGWATVVDIKKLPDQEMVDLQTSTGTYIAEGFVSHNTTLMSIYFLDLVLWNPNNEALQIAHTQKDAIEIFNRKIIFAVKNLSPYIKDLIEISQAKSSRQQFSYDDGNGGEFISAINVSNSGRSGTYSIGVHISELAKLSKLFPGRAEEIITGTLPSVPVGGQVVIESTAEGAIGLFYEMFMGEWNNRDKITPAMSKAHFKPVFYNWTWDKAEIEKSAQDGIILADQMEECEINWKEYQQENNLSDKELNFYYLKWVNANKDVDKLHQEYPTHPMEAFLSTGSPYFNSQKVSNMIDKCSVSYTRHSFINGEIVADERGDIYIYEKPQKGKKYVIGGDVAEGLLNGDYSVASVVGYDKKIKALYRGHCEPDEYAELVMALGNLYNTALLVIEFNKDGNWVNTEIRNKNYPNIYVRTEIDDLTKEVTKHYGWLTNKKNRDFMLGEGKKWFNSSEHIDCKPLLEEMFTFVRDKRGKPAAAPGKHDDVVMATLIAIAVLQGKEDITEIEAPKKTINNYIWTS
;
A
#
# COMPACT_ATOMS: atom_id res chain seq x y z
N MET A 1 20.06 -39.92 3.94
CA MET A 1 19.23 -39.24 4.98
C MET A 1 19.01 -37.80 4.51
N ILE A 2 17.89 -37.19 4.86
CA ILE A 2 17.67 -35.75 4.62
C ILE A 2 18.26 -35.01 5.82
N HIS A 3 19.33 -34.26 5.60
CA HIS A 3 20.00 -33.50 6.65
C HIS A 3 19.53 -32.05 6.68
N LYS A 4 19.48 -31.45 7.87
CA LYS A 4 19.24 -30.00 7.96
C LYS A 4 20.49 -29.25 7.54
N ILE A 5 20.33 -27.98 7.18
CA ILE A 5 21.46 -27.17 6.73
C ILE A 5 22.54 -27.02 7.81
N GLU A 6 22.17 -26.99 9.09
CA GLU A 6 23.13 -26.93 10.20
C GLU A 6 24.01 -28.19 10.24
N ASP A 7 23.41 -29.38 10.08
CA ASP A 7 24.14 -30.65 10.02
C ASP A 7 25.06 -30.71 8.79
N LEU A 8 24.58 -30.23 7.64
CA LEU A 8 25.33 -30.18 6.39
C LEU A 8 26.53 -29.25 6.45
N LEU A 9 26.44 -28.12 7.16
CA LEU A 9 27.52 -27.15 7.31
C LEU A 9 28.63 -27.61 8.28
N GLU A 10 28.35 -28.59 9.14
CA GLU A 10 29.33 -29.26 10.01
C GLU A 10 30.05 -30.45 9.33
N LEU A 11 29.59 -30.90 8.15
CA LEU A 11 30.34 -31.88 7.34
C LEU A 11 31.66 -31.29 6.85
N LYS A 12 32.62 -32.16 6.52
CA LYS A 12 33.96 -31.76 6.07
C LYS A 12 34.16 -31.95 4.57
N HIS A 13 34.78 -30.97 3.92
CA HIS A 13 35.37 -31.13 2.59
C HIS A 13 36.89 -31.28 2.75
N GLY A 14 37.39 -32.51 2.64
CA GLY A 14 38.74 -32.84 3.12
C GLY A 14 38.81 -32.73 4.65
N ASP A 15 39.73 -31.90 5.17
CA ASP A 15 39.90 -31.69 6.61
C ASP A 15 39.08 -30.53 7.19
N ILE A 16 38.53 -29.65 6.34
CA ILE A 16 37.92 -28.36 6.72
C ILE A 16 36.39 -28.50 6.80
N PRO A 17 35.74 -28.05 7.89
CA PRO A 17 34.27 -27.95 7.98
C PRO A 17 33.70 -27.00 6.93
N ILE A 18 32.58 -27.35 6.30
CA ILE A 18 32.01 -26.57 5.18
C ILE A 18 31.68 -25.13 5.60
N LYS A 19 31.17 -24.92 6.82
CA LYS A 19 30.91 -23.57 7.38
C LYS A 19 32.13 -22.62 7.37
N GLU A 20 33.35 -23.16 7.32
CA GLU A 20 34.61 -22.41 7.31
C GLU A 20 35.13 -22.13 5.88
N LEU A 21 34.54 -22.77 4.85
CA LEU A 21 34.86 -22.51 3.45
C LEU A 21 34.28 -21.16 2.98
N PRO A 22 34.85 -20.53 1.93
CA PRO A 22 34.21 -19.44 1.22
C PRO A 22 32.79 -19.81 0.76
N LEU A 23 31.83 -18.88 0.86
CA LEU A 23 30.41 -19.17 0.61
C LEU A 23 30.13 -19.78 -0.77
N GLN A 24 30.89 -19.44 -1.81
CA GLN A 24 30.71 -20.06 -3.14
C GLN A 24 31.06 -21.55 -3.11
N ASP A 25 32.13 -21.92 -2.40
CA ASP A 25 32.56 -23.31 -2.27
C ASP A 25 31.58 -24.11 -1.40
N GLN A 26 30.96 -23.48 -0.40
CA GLN A 26 29.82 -24.05 0.34
C GLN A 26 28.64 -24.34 -0.58
N ILE A 27 28.23 -23.35 -1.40
CA ILE A 27 27.11 -23.48 -2.33
C ILE A 27 27.38 -24.59 -3.35
N ASP A 28 28.57 -24.61 -3.94
CA ASP A 28 28.93 -25.55 -4.99
C ASP A 28 29.01 -26.99 -4.43
N PHE A 29 29.65 -27.20 -3.27
CA PHE A 29 29.67 -28.50 -2.59
C PHE A 29 28.28 -29.00 -2.19
N LEU A 30 27.47 -28.14 -1.55
CA LEU A 30 26.11 -28.53 -1.12
C LEU A 30 25.19 -28.78 -2.31
N THR A 31 25.40 -28.09 -3.44
CA THR A 31 24.66 -28.32 -4.69
C THR A 31 25.07 -29.64 -5.35
N SER A 32 26.36 -29.98 -5.41
CA SER A 32 26.83 -31.19 -6.07
C SER A 32 26.56 -32.46 -5.25
N GLU A 33 26.93 -32.47 -3.96
CA GLU A 33 26.91 -33.68 -3.13
C GLU A 33 25.59 -33.86 -2.35
N HIS A 34 24.84 -32.77 -2.14
CA HIS A 34 23.70 -32.75 -1.20
C HIS A 34 22.41 -32.13 -1.77
N PHE A 35 22.25 -32.11 -3.10
CA PHE A 35 21.10 -31.54 -3.82
C PHE A 35 19.72 -31.96 -3.26
N GLU A 36 19.52 -33.26 -2.99
CA GLU A 36 18.26 -33.78 -2.44
C GLU A 36 17.99 -33.30 -0.99
N SER A 37 19.03 -33.05 -0.20
CA SER A 37 18.85 -32.41 1.10
C SER A 37 18.58 -30.92 0.94
N LEU A 38 19.22 -30.23 -0.03
CA LEU A 38 18.91 -28.82 -0.32
C LEU A 38 17.47 -28.60 -0.80
N LYS A 39 16.89 -29.52 -1.60
CA LYS A 39 15.47 -29.47 -2.02
C LYS A 39 14.51 -29.40 -0.82
N HIS A 40 14.83 -30.07 0.29
CA HIS A 40 13.93 -30.20 1.41
C HIS A 40 13.49 -28.83 1.97
N HIS A 41 12.21 -28.73 2.34
CA HIS A 41 11.58 -27.48 2.75
C HIS A 41 12.28 -26.81 3.95
N SER A 42 12.85 -27.59 4.88
CA SER A 42 13.61 -27.06 6.02
C SER A 42 14.76 -26.13 5.62
N ASN A 43 15.33 -26.36 4.44
CA ASN A 43 16.54 -25.67 3.98
C ASN A 43 16.20 -24.48 3.06
N GLN A 44 14.90 -24.20 2.81
CA GLN A 44 14.45 -23.11 1.94
C GLN A 44 14.94 -21.73 2.41
N ARG A 45 14.95 -21.45 3.72
CA ARG A 45 15.47 -20.17 4.23
C ARG A 45 16.90 -19.95 3.75
N TRP A 46 17.75 -20.95 3.93
CA TRP A 46 19.14 -20.90 3.48
C TRP A 46 19.21 -20.71 1.96
N ARG A 47 18.40 -21.42 1.17
CA ARG A 47 18.35 -21.22 -0.29
C ARG A 47 18.00 -19.78 -0.66
N LEU A 48 16.96 -19.20 -0.06
CA LEU A 48 16.55 -17.81 -0.26
C LEU A 48 17.68 -16.84 0.04
N GLU A 49 18.39 -17.04 1.16
CA GLU A 49 19.42 -16.12 1.64
C GLU A 49 20.82 -16.33 1.01
N HIS A 50 21.08 -17.46 0.35
CA HIS A 50 22.42 -17.82 -0.15
C HIS A 50 22.50 -18.14 -1.64
N LEU A 51 21.41 -18.54 -2.31
CA LEU A 51 21.44 -18.91 -3.75
C LEU A 51 20.93 -17.79 -4.66
N TYR A 52 20.02 -16.95 -4.18
CA TYR A 52 19.38 -15.93 -5.01
C TYR A 52 20.08 -14.59 -4.86
N TYR A 53 20.97 -14.32 -5.81
CA TYR A 53 21.41 -12.95 -6.03
C TYR A 53 20.27 -12.11 -6.59
N ILE A 54 19.92 -11.05 -5.87
CA ILE A 54 19.05 -10.00 -6.38
C ILE A 54 19.85 -8.85 -6.94
N LEU A 55 19.19 -8.12 -7.82
CA LEU A 55 19.48 -6.71 -7.96
C LEU A 55 18.68 -5.96 -6.90
N THR A 56 19.45 -5.30 -6.08
CA THR A 56 19.06 -4.38 -5.04
C THR A 56 18.61 -3.06 -5.64
N LYS A 57 18.27 -2.05 -4.81
CA LYS A 57 17.73 -0.78 -5.29
C LYS A 57 18.77 0.14 -5.98
N ASP A 58 19.78 -0.45 -6.59
CA ASP A 58 21.08 0.16 -6.94
C ASP A 58 21.93 -0.71 -7.87
N GLY A 59 21.33 -1.73 -8.46
CA GLY A 59 22.00 -2.61 -9.42
C GLY A 59 23.30 -3.27 -8.97
N THR A 60 23.53 -3.38 -7.68
CA THR A 60 24.51 -4.32 -7.13
C THR A 60 23.91 -5.70 -7.14
N ARG A 61 24.76 -6.68 -7.46
CA ARG A 61 24.47 -8.07 -7.21
C ARG A 61 24.76 -8.38 -5.75
N THR A 62 23.74 -8.40 -4.89
CA THR A 62 23.87 -8.88 -3.50
C THR A 62 22.97 -10.10 -3.28
N LEU A 63 23.25 -10.87 -2.23
CA LEU A 63 22.38 -11.98 -1.84
C LEU A 63 21.07 -11.46 -1.26
N PHE A 64 19.96 -12.11 -1.62
CA PHE A 64 18.65 -11.71 -1.12
C PHE A 64 18.57 -11.88 0.39
N THR A 65 18.36 -10.78 1.13
CA THR A 65 18.15 -10.83 2.59
C THR A 65 16.74 -10.37 2.94
N LEU A 66 16.11 -11.07 3.88
CA LEU A 66 14.80 -10.70 4.40
C LEU A 66 14.94 -9.50 5.35
N ASN A 67 14.09 -8.47 5.19
CA ASN A 67 13.92 -7.43 6.21
C ASN A 67 13.01 -7.91 7.36
N SER A 68 12.86 -7.13 8.43
CA SER A 68 12.05 -7.48 9.63
C SER A 68 10.64 -8.01 9.32
N ALA A 69 9.87 -7.30 8.48
CA ALA A 69 8.52 -7.70 8.10
C ALA A 69 8.52 -8.95 7.20
N GLN A 70 9.52 -9.06 6.32
CA GLN A 70 9.67 -10.18 5.39
C GLN A 70 10.11 -11.46 6.10
N ASP A 71 10.97 -11.34 7.11
CA ASP A 71 11.44 -12.42 7.98
C ASP A 71 10.28 -12.95 8.83
N HIS A 72 9.56 -12.06 9.52
CA HIS A 72 8.34 -12.42 10.22
C HIS A 72 7.32 -13.09 9.28
N PHE A 73 7.13 -12.55 8.06
CA PHE A 73 6.23 -13.14 7.08
C PHE A 73 6.65 -14.55 6.67
N TYR A 74 7.95 -14.73 6.44
CA TYR A 74 8.52 -16.02 6.07
C TYR A 74 8.34 -17.05 7.20
N VAL A 75 8.78 -16.73 8.42
CA VAL A 75 8.77 -17.64 9.57
C VAL A 75 7.36 -18.01 10.03
N ASN A 76 6.40 -17.09 9.97
CA ASN A 76 5.05 -17.31 10.54
C ASN A 76 3.99 -17.78 9.53
N TYR A 77 4.21 -17.59 8.22
CA TYR A 77 3.21 -17.94 7.20
C TYR A 77 3.76 -18.77 6.04
N LEU A 78 4.90 -18.39 5.45
CA LEU A 78 5.45 -19.14 4.30
C LEU A 78 6.05 -20.49 4.73
N PHE A 79 6.89 -20.50 5.76
CA PHE A 79 7.53 -21.72 6.28
C PHE A 79 6.53 -22.69 6.97
N PRO A 80 5.50 -22.23 7.70
CA PRO A 80 4.40 -23.10 8.15
C PRO A 80 3.46 -23.54 7.00
N ASN A 81 3.76 -23.16 5.75
CA ASN A 81 3.10 -23.61 4.53
C ASN A 81 1.61 -23.22 4.43
N TYR A 82 1.28 -21.99 4.83
CA TYR A 82 -0.04 -21.41 4.58
C TYR A 82 -0.27 -21.28 3.08
N LYS A 83 -1.41 -21.77 2.59
CA LYS A 83 -1.73 -21.87 1.17
C LYS A 83 -2.37 -20.61 0.61
N LYS A 84 -3.43 -20.07 1.20
CA LYS A 84 -4.01 -18.79 0.80
C LYS A 84 -3.69 -17.73 1.84
N ILE A 85 -3.06 -16.64 1.40
CA ILE A 85 -2.62 -15.54 2.24
C ILE A 85 -3.03 -14.23 1.57
N ILE A 86 -3.63 -13.32 2.34
CA ILE A 86 -3.95 -11.96 1.88
C ILE A 86 -3.30 -10.94 2.82
N ILE A 87 -2.52 -10.02 2.25
CA ILE A 87 -1.65 -9.11 2.98
C ILE A 87 -2.12 -7.68 2.74
N LEU A 88 -2.57 -7.03 3.81
CA LEU A 88 -2.69 -5.58 3.84
C LEU A 88 -1.38 -5.00 4.37
N LYS A 89 -0.83 -4.01 3.67
CA LYS A 89 0.43 -3.35 4.05
C LYS A 89 0.29 -1.83 4.00
N SER A 90 0.95 -1.13 4.92
CA SER A 90 1.23 0.31 4.77
C SER A 90 2.09 0.56 3.53
N ARG A 91 2.07 1.78 3.00
CA ARG A 91 2.83 2.10 1.79
C ARG A 91 4.33 2.16 2.11
N GLN A 92 5.13 1.42 1.35
CA GLN A 92 6.59 1.53 1.46
C GLN A 92 7.03 2.91 0.95
N LEU A 93 7.68 3.68 1.82
CA LEU A 93 8.35 4.91 1.44
C LEU A 93 9.55 4.60 0.52
N GLY A 94 9.52 5.14 -0.70
CA GLY A 94 10.63 5.08 -1.64
C GLY A 94 11.69 6.14 -1.37
N PHE A 95 12.45 6.50 -2.40
CA PHE A 95 13.59 7.40 -2.27
C PHE A 95 13.27 8.79 -2.81
N CYS A 96 13.44 9.80 -1.97
CA CYS A 96 12.93 11.13 -2.28
C CYS A 96 14.02 12.11 -2.77
N LEU A 97 13.60 13.09 -3.58
CA LEU A 97 14.39 14.23 -4.11
C LEU A 97 13.70 15.56 -3.79
N ASP A 98 14.39 16.69 -3.82
CA ASP A 98 13.75 18.00 -3.57
C ASP A 98 12.59 18.28 -4.55
N PRO A 99 11.45 18.87 -4.11
CA PRO A 99 10.29 19.19 -4.95
C PRO A 99 10.60 19.93 -6.26
N ASN A 100 11.66 20.72 -6.30
CA ASN A 100 12.06 21.53 -7.46
C ASN A 100 13.06 20.79 -8.37
N THR A 101 13.51 19.59 -7.98
CA THR A 101 14.38 18.72 -8.80
C THR A 101 13.73 18.47 -10.16
N LYS A 102 14.40 18.87 -11.23
CA LYS A 102 13.88 18.75 -12.59
C LYS A 102 13.99 17.32 -13.10
N VAL A 103 12.89 16.76 -13.57
CA VAL A 103 12.81 15.46 -14.26
C VAL A 103 12.63 15.69 -15.75
N LEU A 104 13.33 14.90 -16.57
CA LEU A 104 13.24 14.99 -18.03
C LEU A 104 12.02 14.22 -18.56
N THR A 105 11.04 14.95 -19.09
CA THR A 105 9.84 14.39 -19.73
C THR A 105 10.18 13.78 -21.10
N ALA A 106 9.32 12.89 -21.60
CA ALA A 106 9.47 12.30 -22.92
C ALA A 106 9.26 13.30 -24.07
N ASP A 107 8.61 14.44 -23.84
CA ASP A 107 8.49 15.54 -24.81
C ASP A 107 9.64 16.57 -24.71
N LEU A 108 10.75 16.17 -24.07
CA LEU A 108 11.99 16.93 -23.91
C LEU A 108 11.79 18.28 -23.20
N LYS A 109 11.06 18.26 -22.08
CA LYS A 109 10.98 19.37 -21.13
C LYS A 109 11.57 18.95 -19.78
N TRP A 110 11.94 19.96 -19.01
CA TRP A 110 12.33 19.81 -17.61
C TRP A 110 11.17 20.26 -16.73
N ALA A 111 10.41 19.31 -16.20
CA ALA A 111 9.35 19.56 -15.23
C ALA A 111 9.89 19.34 -13.82
N ALA A 112 9.50 20.15 -12.83
CA ALA A 112 9.87 19.85 -11.45
C ALA A 112 9.16 18.56 -10.99
N ILE A 113 9.83 17.74 -10.18
CA ILE A 113 9.31 16.44 -9.72
C ILE A 113 7.97 16.59 -8.98
N LYS A 114 7.74 17.73 -8.30
CA LYS A 114 6.46 18.08 -7.67
C LYS A 114 5.33 18.38 -8.65
N ASP A 115 5.63 18.78 -9.89
CA ASP A 115 4.66 19.22 -10.89
C ASP A 115 4.24 18.07 -11.84
N LEU A 116 5.05 17.00 -11.94
CA LEU A 116 4.75 15.81 -12.75
C LEU A 116 3.39 15.17 -12.40
N SER A 117 2.63 14.79 -13.42
CA SER A 117 1.32 14.13 -13.26
C SER A 117 1.42 12.60 -13.36
N ILE A 118 0.51 11.88 -12.70
CA ILE A 118 0.40 10.42 -12.87
C ILE A 118 -0.04 10.13 -14.32
N GLY A 119 0.61 9.17 -14.97
CA GLY A 119 0.44 8.85 -16.39
C GLY A 119 1.38 9.61 -17.34
N GLU A 120 2.09 10.64 -16.86
CA GLU A 120 3.01 11.42 -17.69
C GLU A 120 4.22 10.56 -18.15
N GLU A 121 4.58 10.67 -19.43
CA GLU A 121 5.75 9.97 -19.97
C GLU A 121 7.04 10.74 -19.67
N ILE A 122 8.03 10.03 -19.15
CA ILE A 122 9.35 10.55 -18.77
C ILE A 122 10.47 9.71 -19.37
N ILE A 123 11.66 10.28 -19.44
CA ILE A 123 12.86 9.57 -19.86
C ILE A 123 13.45 8.81 -18.67
N SER A 124 13.85 7.57 -18.92
CA SER A 124 14.45 6.67 -17.94
C SER A 124 15.50 5.76 -18.59
N VAL A 125 15.99 4.76 -17.87
CA VAL A 125 16.97 3.79 -18.38
C VAL A 125 16.60 2.36 -17.97
N ASP A 126 17.17 1.38 -18.69
CA ASP A 126 17.33 0.03 -18.16
C ASP A 126 18.07 0.13 -16.82
N GLU A 127 17.36 -0.23 -15.76
CA GLU A 127 17.84 -0.19 -14.37
C GLU A 127 19.13 -1.02 -14.20
N PHE A 128 19.34 -2.02 -15.05
CA PHE A 128 20.52 -2.90 -15.10
C PHE A 128 20.94 -3.19 -16.55
N PRO A 129 22.24 -3.44 -16.80
CA PRO A 129 22.69 -3.87 -18.13
C PRO A 129 22.07 -5.23 -18.48
N ARG A 130 21.66 -5.38 -19.75
CA ARG A 130 21.13 -6.65 -20.28
C ARG A 130 22.29 -7.53 -20.78
N ASP A 131 22.16 -8.84 -20.58
CA ASP A 131 23.15 -9.81 -21.04
C ASP A 131 23.16 -9.99 -22.56
N GLY A 132 24.33 -10.33 -23.11
CA GLY A 132 24.56 -10.56 -24.54
C GLY A 132 25.70 -9.71 -25.12
N ARG A 133 25.88 -9.76 -26.45
CA ARG A 133 26.82 -8.89 -27.17
C ARG A 133 26.29 -7.44 -27.16
N GLY A 134 26.82 -6.61 -26.27
CA GLY A 134 26.45 -5.19 -26.13
C GLY A 134 26.01 -4.82 -24.71
N LYS A 135 26.88 -5.06 -23.73
CA LYS A 135 26.62 -5.07 -22.25
C LYS A 135 26.22 -3.72 -21.60
N GLY A 136 25.59 -2.79 -22.33
CA GLY A 136 25.20 -1.47 -21.81
C GLY A 136 23.75 -1.41 -21.31
N ARG A 137 23.52 -0.63 -20.24
CA ARG A 137 22.20 -0.05 -19.95
C ARG A 137 21.75 0.80 -21.15
N LYS A 138 20.48 0.71 -21.56
CA LYS A 138 19.89 1.53 -22.62
C LYS A 138 18.89 2.52 -22.06
N MET A 139 18.63 3.61 -22.77
CA MET A 139 17.58 4.58 -22.42
C MET A 139 16.20 4.07 -22.81
N ARG A 140 15.19 4.53 -22.07
CA ARG A 140 13.80 4.07 -22.07
C ARG A 140 12.83 5.24 -21.96
N THR A 141 11.58 5.00 -22.31
CA THR A 141 10.43 5.79 -21.85
C THR A 141 9.71 5.05 -20.72
N ALA A 142 9.50 5.73 -19.60
CA ALA A 142 8.68 5.27 -18.49
C ALA A 142 7.44 6.15 -18.33
N THR A 143 6.44 5.64 -17.62
CA THR A 143 5.29 6.44 -17.16
C THR A 143 5.40 6.69 -15.66
N VAL A 144 5.01 7.87 -15.20
CA VAL A 144 4.85 8.18 -13.77
C VAL A 144 3.66 7.39 -13.23
N GLN A 145 3.90 6.54 -12.23
CA GLN A 145 2.89 5.68 -11.61
C GLN A 145 2.36 6.24 -10.29
N ALA A 146 3.21 6.97 -9.57
CA ALA A 146 2.87 7.68 -8.35
C ALA A 146 3.88 8.78 -8.04
N LYS A 147 3.43 9.78 -7.28
CA LYS A 147 4.20 10.89 -6.74
C LYS A 147 3.74 11.13 -5.30
N ILE A 148 4.66 11.27 -4.35
CA ILE A 148 4.34 11.55 -2.92
C ILE A 148 5.30 12.61 -2.41
N ILE A 149 4.81 13.63 -1.70
CA ILE A 149 5.63 14.63 -1.01
C ILE A 149 5.66 14.28 0.47
N ASN A 150 6.85 14.24 1.09
CA ASN A 150 7.06 14.00 2.52
C ASN A 150 8.29 14.78 3.01
N LYS A 151 8.25 15.40 4.19
CA LYS A 151 9.45 15.95 4.84
C LYS A 151 10.41 14.82 5.26
N ARG A 152 11.67 14.93 4.87
CA ARG A 152 12.74 13.94 5.11
C ARG A 152 14.09 14.64 5.29
N ASP A 153 15.09 13.85 5.67
CA ASP A 153 16.50 14.25 5.66
C ASP A 153 16.92 14.67 4.24
N ALA A 154 17.61 15.81 4.13
CA ALA A 154 18.01 16.37 2.85
C ALA A 154 19.51 16.61 2.79
N TYR A 155 20.12 16.22 1.68
CA TYR A 155 21.53 16.40 1.41
C TYR A 155 21.72 17.00 0.03
N LYS A 156 22.40 18.14 -0.04
CA LYS A 156 22.83 18.75 -1.29
C LYS A 156 24.14 18.11 -1.74
N ILE A 157 24.12 17.45 -2.89
CA ILE A 157 25.32 16.96 -3.58
C ILE A 157 25.64 17.96 -4.68
N THR A 158 26.86 18.49 -4.70
CA THR A 158 27.34 19.39 -5.76
C THR A 158 28.39 18.68 -6.61
N PHE A 159 28.39 18.93 -7.92
CA PHE A 159 29.25 18.28 -8.91
C PHE A 159 30.28 19.23 -9.54
N ASP A 160 31.33 18.67 -10.12
CA ASP A 160 32.43 19.38 -10.81
C ASP A 160 32.00 20.22 -12.02
N ASP A 161 30.85 19.91 -12.63
CA ASP A 161 30.22 20.70 -13.69
C ASP A 161 29.33 21.85 -13.20
N GLY A 162 29.26 22.07 -11.88
CA GLY A 162 28.51 23.15 -11.24
C GLY A 162 27.03 22.83 -10.97
N ARG A 163 26.52 21.67 -11.41
CA ARG A 163 25.17 21.22 -11.04
C ARG A 163 25.12 20.76 -9.58
N SER A 164 23.92 20.68 -9.03
CA SER A 164 23.66 20.07 -7.74
C SER A 164 22.31 19.38 -7.70
N VAL A 165 22.20 18.31 -6.93
CA VAL A 165 20.93 17.64 -6.59
C VAL A 165 20.71 17.71 -5.08
N ILE A 166 19.46 17.76 -4.64
CA ILE A 166 19.11 17.61 -3.22
C ILE A 166 18.30 16.32 -3.09
N CYS A 167 18.75 15.42 -2.22
CA CYS A 167 18.24 14.05 -2.11
C CYS A 167 18.25 13.55 -0.66
N THR A 168 17.43 12.54 -0.36
CA THR A 168 17.52 11.80 0.91
C THR A 168 18.81 11.01 0.99
N SER A 169 19.36 10.80 2.19
CA SER A 169 20.63 10.07 2.38
C SER A 169 20.67 8.69 1.69
N GLN A 170 19.53 8.01 1.65
CA GLN A 170 19.39 6.67 1.06
C GLN A 170 19.17 6.68 -0.47
N HIS A 171 19.09 7.84 -1.12
CA HIS A 171 18.75 7.92 -2.54
C HIS A 171 19.86 7.31 -3.43
N PRO A 172 19.54 6.33 -4.30
CA PRO A 172 20.53 5.66 -5.14
C PRO A 172 20.84 6.48 -6.40
N TRP A 173 22.11 6.77 -6.61
CA TRP A 173 22.62 7.44 -7.80
C TRP A 173 23.52 6.51 -8.61
N LEU A 174 23.20 6.32 -9.90
CA LEU A 174 23.99 5.48 -10.81
C LEU A 174 25.43 6.03 -10.94
N SER A 175 26.40 5.31 -10.40
CA SER A 175 27.78 5.79 -10.22
C SER A 175 28.82 4.91 -10.94
N LYS A 176 30.05 5.41 -11.04
CA LYS A 176 31.16 4.67 -11.68
C LYS A 176 31.75 3.66 -10.70
N LYS A 177 32.01 2.43 -11.17
CA LYS A 177 32.77 1.45 -10.39
C LYS A 177 34.25 1.87 -10.33
N THR A 178 34.82 1.91 -9.12
CA THR A 178 36.25 2.23 -8.92
C THR A 178 37.12 1.26 -9.73
N GLY A 179 38.09 1.79 -10.47
CA GLY A 179 39.02 0.99 -11.29
C GLY A 179 38.45 0.42 -12.61
N GLY A 180 37.22 0.74 -13.01
CA GLY A 180 36.61 0.18 -14.22
C GLY A 180 35.73 1.13 -15.02
N SER A 181 35.14 0.63 -16.12
CA SER A 181 34.14 1.34 -16.94
C SER A 181 32.69 1.09 -16.52
N ASP A 182 32.47 0.16 -15.58
CA ASP A 182 31.14 -0.32 -15.20
C ASP A 182 30.38 0.69 -14.34
N THR A 183 29.06 0.47 -14.27
CA THR A 183 28.11 1.30 -13.52
C THR A 183 27.49 0.51 -12.36
N VAL A 184 27.63 1.04 -11.14
CA VAL A 184 27.08 0.54 -9.88
C VAL A 184 26.42 1.72 -9.18
N TRP A 185 25.29 1.56 -8.51
CA TRP A 185 24.67 2.71 -7.87
C TRP A 185 25.12 2.83 -6.41
N ARG A 186 25.03 4.04 -5.85
CA ARG A 186 25.50 4.39 -4.51
C ARG A 186 24.61 5.44 -3.87
N SER A 187 24.57 5.47 -2.54
CA SER A 187 23.81 6.41 -1.70
C SER A 187 24.73 7.07 -0.70
N LEU A 188 24.31 8.18 -0.08
CA LEU A 188 25.14 8.92 0.87
C LEU A 188 25.37 8.19 2.21
N VAL A 189 24.53 7.20 2.53
CA VAL A 189 24.74 6.26 3.64
C VAL A 189 25.05 4.86 3.14
N LYS A 190 25.80 4.10 3.94
CA LYS A 190 26.01 2.66 3.76
C LYS A 190 24.68 1.94 3.66
N ARG A 191 24.57 1.22 2.57
CA ARG A 191 23.43 0.40 2.21
C ARG A 191 24.00 -0.95 1.81
N PRO A 192 23.81 -2.01 2.62
CA PRO A 192 24.30 -3.36 2.30
C PRO A 192 23.69 -3.90 1.01
N ASP A 193 22.49 -3.42 0.67
CA ASP A 193 21.90 -3.62 -0.65
C ASP A 193 22.69 -2.85 -1.73
N LEU A 194 23.07 -1.58 -1.52
CA LEU A 194 23.95 -0.82 -2.45
C LEU A 194 25.47 -1.13 -2.35
N ASN A 195 25.86 -2.41 -2.36
CA ASN A 195 27.28 -2.87 -2.30
C ASN A 195 28.06 -2.42 -1.06
N GLY A 196 27.38 -1.89 -0.03
CA GLY A 196 28.00 -1.26 1.13
C GLY A 196 28.86 -0.02 0.82
N LYS A 197 28.83 0.54 -0.41
CA LYS A 197 29.69 1.66 -0.81
C LYS A 197 28.92 2.98 -0.85
N GLU A 198 29.22 3.82 0.13
CA GLU A 198 28.80 5.22 0.19
C GLU A 198 29.26 6.00 -1.05
N LEU A 199 28.38 6.87 -1.54
CA LEU A 199 28.70 7.90 -2.51
C LEU A 199 29.49 9.00 -1.79
N SER A 200 30.76 9.12 -2.12
CA SER A 200 31.71 10.02 -1.46
C SER A 200 32.20 11.13 -2.39
N ILE A 201 32.78 12.19 -1.82
CA ILE A 201 33.51 13.20 -2.61
C ILE A 201 34.60 12.52 -3.44
N GLY A 202 34.69 12.87 -4.73
CA GLY A 202 35.56 12.24 -5.72
C GLY A 202 34.91 11.09 -6.53
N ASP A 203 33.77 10.55 -6.11
CA ASP A 203 33.02 9.58 -6.93
C ASP A 203 32.38 10.24 -8.14
N LYS A 204 32.15 9.47 -9.21
CA LYS A 204 31.54 9.95 -10.46
C LYS A 204 30.13 9.39 -10.65
N VAL A 205 29.15 10.28 -10.73
CA VAL A 205 27.73 9.96 -10.98
C VAL A 205 27.41 10.12 -12.47
N ARG A 206 26.59 9.21 -13.00
CA ARG A 206 26.24 9.10 -14.41
C ARG A 206 25.13 10.10 -14.76
N TYR A 207 25.33 10.87 -15.83
CA TYR A 207 24.26 11.70 -16.40
C TYR A 207 23.95 11.34 -17.87
N ILE A 208 22.74 11.66 -18.30
CA ILE A 208 22.25 11.52 -19.68
C ILE A 208 22.45 12.80 -20.47
N THR A 209 22.17 13.95 -19.87
CA THR A 209 22.31 15.27 -20.47
C THR A 209 22.44 16.31 -19.34
N HIS A 210 22.62 17.56 -19.71
CA HIS A 210 22.53 18.70 -18.78
C HIS A 210 21.11 19.26 -18.82
N THR A 211 20.69 19.94 -17.76
CA THR A 211 19.51 20.81 -17.84
C THR A 211 19.78 21.99 -18.78
N TRP A 212 18.72 22.61 -19.29
CA TRP A 212 18.82 23.80 -20.14
C TRP A 212 17.82 24.87 -19.73
N GLU A 213 18.19 26.11 -20.02
CA GLU A 213 17.35 27.30 -19.89
C GLU A 213 16.29 27.38 -20.99
N ASP A 214 15.33 28.29 -20.82
CA ASP A 214 14.24 28.50 -21.76
C ASP A 214 14.72 28.84 -23.18
N PRO A 215 13.99 28.43 -24.23
CA PRO A 215 14.35 28.73 -25.60
C PRO A 215 14.41 30.22 -25.92
N THR A 216 15.48 30.65 -26.59
CA THR A 216 15.60 31.98 -27.17
C THR A 216 14.98 32.05 -28.57
N LEU A 217 14.77 33.26 -29.10
CA LEU A 217 14.37 33.46 -30.49
C LEU A 217 15.34 32.80 -31.50
N GLU A 218 16.62 32.71 -31.16
CA GLU A 218 17.62 32.04 -32.02
C GLU A 218 17.47 30.51 -32.00
N ASP A 219 17.07 29.94 -30.85
CA ASP A 219 16.77 28.50 -30.76
C ASP A 219 15.54 28.14 -31.62
N TYR A 220 14.47 28.94 -31.56
CA TYR A 220 13.29 28.73 -32.42
C TYR A 220 13.60 28.96 -33.90
N TRP A 221 14.44 29.95 -34.24
CA TRP A 221 14.92 30.12 -35.61
C TRP A 221 15.66 28.88 -36.11
N PHE A 222 16.56 28.31 -35.29
CA PHE A 222 17.25 27.08 -35.65
C PHE A 222 16.31 25.85 -35.68
N GLY A 223 15.27 25.84 -34.85
CA GLY A 223 14.15 24.89 -34.93
C GLY A 223 13.46 24.94 -36.29
N GLY A 224 13.19 26.14 -36.82
CA GLY A 224 12.68 26.33 -38.18
C GLY A 224 13.63 25.83 -39.27
N ILE A 225 14.96 25.95 -39.09
CA ILE A 225 15.96 25.34 -39.99
C ILE A 225 15.90 23.81 -39.93
N LEU A 226 15.72 23.21 -38.75
CA LEU A 226 15.52 21.77 -38.60
C LEU A 226 14.19 21.32 -39.23
N ASP A 227 13.12 22.13 -39.13
CA ASP A 227 11.83 21.82 -39.74
C ASP A 227 11.83 21.99 -41.27
N GLY A 228 12.60 22.91 -41.84
CA GLY A 228 12.77 23.03 -43.30
C GLY A 228 13.76 22.01 -43.86
N GLU A 229 15.01 22.09 -43.42
CA GLU A 229 16.17 21.47 -44.05
C GLU A 229 16.78 20.30 -43.24
N GLY A 230 16.13 19.95 -42.12
CA GLY A 230 16.64 18.97 -41.18
C GLY A 230 16.36 17.51 -41.55
N SER A 231 17.17 16.65 -40.96
CA SER A 231 17.09 15.19 -41.00
C SER A 231 17.53 14.61 -39.65
N ILE A 232 16.77 13.65 -39.12
CA ILE A 232 17.16 12.89 -37.93
C ILE A 232 17.43 11.43 -38.31
N SER A 233 18.50 10.86 -37.74
CA SER A 233 18.89 9.47 -37.98
C SER A 233 17.88 8.49 -37.39
N LYS A 234 17.57 7.43 -38.15
CA LYS A 234 16.76 6.31 -37.64
C LYS A 234 17.37 5.72 -36.36
N THR A 235 16.53 5.22 -35.48
CA THR A 235 16.92 4.57 -34.20
C THR A 235 17.91 3.41 -34.39
N SER A 236 17.86 2.73 -35.55
CA SER A 236 18.77 1.64 -35.95
C SER A 236 20.17 2.08 -36.42
N CYS A 237 20.37 3.37 -36.74
CA CYS A 237 21.66 3.93 -37.15
C CYS A 237 22.30 4.73 -35.99
N SER A 238 23.56 5.15 -36.13
CA SER A 238 24.17 6.10 -35.17
C SER A 238 23.28 7.33 -34.95
N ALA A 239 23.15 7.76 -33.69
CA ALA A 239 22.37 8.95 -33.35
C ALA A 239 22.95 10.17 -34.08
N GLY A 240 22.08 10.97 -34.67
CA GLY A 240 22.48 12.19 -35.36
C GLY A 240 21.29 13.01 -35.81
N ILE A 241 21.40 14.32 -35.69
CA ILE A 241 20.48 15.28 -36.30
C ILE A 241 21.30 16.26 -37.13
N ASN A 242 20.86 16.52 -38.37
CA ASN A 242 21.63 17.26 -39.34
C ASN A 242 20.74 18.20 -40.15
N ALA A 243 21.22 19.40 -40.45
CA ALA A 243 20.57 20.34 -41.37
C ALA A 243 21.51 20.66 -42.53
N SER A 244 20.96 20.72 -43.75
CA SER A 244 21.72 21.05 -44.96
C SER A 244 21.42 22.47 -45.42
N GLN A 245 22.41 23.20 -45.93
CA GLN A 245 22.18 24.51 -46.54
C GLN A 245 23.26 24.82 -47.58
N ARG A 246 22.92 25.64 -48.57
CA ARG A 246 23.90 26.22 -49.49
C ARG A 246 24.77 27.24 -48.75
N ASP A 247 25.97 27.44 -49.26
CA ASP A 247 26.89 28.43 -48.71
C ASP A 247 26.31 29.86 -48.76
N GLY A 248 26.53 30.65 -47.71
CA GLY A 248 26.00 32.01 -47.54
C GLY A 248 25.36 32.30 -46.17
N LYS A 249 24.70 33.46 -46.04
CA LYS A 249 24.29 34.06 -44.75
C LYS A 249 23.51 33.14 -43.79
N VAL A 250 22.67 32.24 -44.31
CA VAL A 250 21.90 31.28 -43.49
C VAL A 250 22.83 30.21 -42.92
N TRP A 251 23.73 29.66 -43.74
CA TRP A 251 24.75 28.71 -43.31
C TRP A 251 25.72 29.32 -42.29
N ASP A 252 26.16 30.57 -42.50
CA ASP A 252 26.98 31.30 -41.52
C ASP A 252 26.29 31.45 -40.16
N ARG A 253 24.98 31.73 -40.17
CA ARG A 253 24.18 31.83 -38.94
C ARG A 253 23.98 30.47 -38.26
N MET A 254 23.79 29.39 -39.03
CA MET A 254 23.76 28.02 -38.50
C MET A 254 25.07 27.64 -37.79
N LEU A 255 26.22 27.96 -38.39
CA LEU A 255 27.54 27.74 -37.77
C LEU A 255 27.72 28.59 -36.50
N LYS A 256 27.37 29.88 -36.54
CA LYS A 256 27.40 30.76 -35.36
C LYS A 256 26.51 30.23 -34.22
N TYR A 257 25.30 29.75 -34.53
CA TYR A 257 24.42 29.14 -33.52
C TYR A 257 25.10 27.94 -32.83
N ALA A 258 25.71 27.04 -33.61
CA ALA A 258 26.40 25.86 -33.10
C ALA A 258 27.61 26.22 -32.21
N ILE A 259 28.43 27.19 -32.65
CA ILE A 259 29.59 27.70 -31.90
C ILE A 259 29.15 28.38 -30.60
N ASN A 260 28.20 29.33 -30.67
CA ASN A 260 27.76 30.13 -29.52
C ASN A 260 27.10 29.26 -28.43
N ASN A 261 26.33 28.24 -28.82
CA ASN A 261 25.71 27.28 -27.90
C ASN A 261 26.64 26.12 -27.50
N LYS A 262 27.92 26.18 -27.88
CA LYS A 262 28.98 25.20 -27.55
C LYS A 262 28.64 23.76 -27.93
N TYR A 263 27.95 23.57 -29.06
CA TYR A 263 27.66 22.24 -29.60
C TYR A 263 28.89 21.66 -30.32
N ASN A 264 29.09 20.36 -30.18
CA ASN A 264 30.05 19.60 -30.96
C ASN A 264 29.41 19.14 -32.27
N TYR A 265 29.84 19.76 -33.37
CA TYR A 265 29.31 19.51 -34.70
C TYR A 265 30.39 19.07 -35.68
N ARG A 266 29.96 18.37 -36.73
CA ARG A 266 30.75 18.10 -37.94
C ARG A 266 30.11 18.84 -39.12
N VAL A 267 30.94 19.40 -40.00
CA VAL A 267 30.50 19.83 -41.33
C VAL A 267 30.83 18.73 -42.33
N GLU A 268 29.83 18.28 -43.07
CA GLU A 268 30.00 17.42 -44.24
C GLU A 268 29.68 18.21 -45.50
N VAL A 269 30.47 18.01 -46.56
CA VAL A 269 30.34 18.74 -47.82
C VAL A 269 30.06 17.75 -48.93
N ASP A 270 28.95 17.91 -49.64
CA ASP A 270 28.65 17.10 -50.80
C ASP A 270 29.44 17.60 -52.02
N LYS A 271 30.46 16.84 -52.41
CA LYS A 271 31.38 17.16 -53.53
C LYS A 271 31.11 16.33 -54.79
N ARG A 272 29.95 15.66 -54.88
CA ARG A 272 29.60 14.83 -56.05
C ARG A 272 29.53 15.69 -57.31
N LYS A 273 30.35 15.35 -58.31
CA LYS A 273 30.32 16.01 -59.63
C LYS A 273 28.98 15.74 -60.32
N PRO A 274 28.50 16.65 -61.20
CA PRO A 274 27.39 16.35 -62.11
C PRO A 274 27.69 15.12 -62.97
N ASP A 275 26.65 14.48 -63.52
CA ASP A 275 26.82 13.46 -64.54
C ASP A 275 27.37 14.05 -65.84
N ILE A 276 27.64 13.21 -66.85
CA ILE A 276 28.21 13.66 -68.13
C ILE A 276 27.33 14.66 -68.88
N ASN A 277 26.04 14.76 -68.51
CA ASN A 277 25.04 15.66 -69.11
C ASN A 277 24.78 16.92 -68.26
N GLY A 278 25.52 17.11 -67.16
CA GLY A 278 25.35 18.24 -66.24
C GLY A 278 24.10 18.18 -65.34
N LYS A 279 23.37 17.06 -65.33
CA LYS A 279 22.09 16.85 -64.62
C LYS A 279 22.25 16.02 -63.35
N GLY A 280 23.11 16.46 -62.44
CA GLY A 280 23.12 15.98 -61.06
C GLY A 280 21.99 16.60 -60.22
N LYS A 281 21.40 15.83 -59.27
CA LYS A 281 20.30 16.26 -58.38
C LYS A 281 20.60 17.52 -57.51
N LEU A 282 21.84 18.02 -57.52
CA LEU A 282 22.33 19.10 -56.65
C LEU A 282 22.82 20.36 -57.42
N GLY A 283 22.86 20.33 -58.76
CA GLY A 283 23.32 21.46 -59.58
C GLY A 283 24.82 21.76 -59.43
N LYS A 284 25.21 23.04 -59.64
CA LYS A 284 26.61 23.52 -59.59
C LYS A 284 27.08 24.02 -58.22
N HIS A 285 26.19 24.09 -57.23
CA HIS A 285 26.48 24.76 -55.95
C HIS A 285 26.85 23.77 -54.85
N GLN A 286 27.86 24.10 -54.05
CA GLN A 286 28.22 23.34 -52.86
C GLN A 286 27.08 23.38 -51.83
N VAL A 287 26.68 22.21 -51.34
CA VAL A 287 25.74 22.07 -50.22
C VAL A 287 26.51 21.54 -49.02
N ASN A 288 26.47 22.30 -47.93
CA ASN A 288 27.07 21.94 -46.66
C ASN A 288 26.00 21.31 -45.76
N LYS A 289 26.39 20.35 -44.92
CA LYS A 289 25.52 19.69 -43.95
C LYS A 289 26.15 19.78 -42.56
N LEU A 290 25.46 20.47 -41.67
CA LEU A 290 25.82 20.61 -40.26
C LEU A 290 25.26 19.41 -39.50
N CYS A 291 26.12 18.64 -38.84
CA CYS A 291 25.78 17.35 -38.23
C CYS A 291 26.08 17.34 -36.72
N PHE A 292 25.09 17.04 -35.89
CA PHE A 292 25.23 16.87 -34.44
C PHE A 292 25.04 15.39 -34.10
N GLY A 293 26.09 14.72 -33.60
CA GLY A 293 26.10 13.27 -33.35
C GLY A 293 26.17 12.86 -31.87
N ARG A 294 26.24 13.82 -30.95
CA ARG A 294 26.33 13.56 -29.50
C ARG A 294 24.95 13.53 -28.87
N ILE A 295 24.58 12.39 -28.31
CA ILE A 295 23.20 12.12 -27.89
C ILE A 295 22.76 12.94 -26.67
N ASP A 296 23.69 13.28 -25.78
CA ASP A 296 23.52 14.21 -24.66
C ASP A 296 23.25 15.65 -25.15
N GLU A 297 23.98 16.08 -26.17
CA GLU A 297 23.78 17.37 -26.82
C GLU A 297 22.51 17.40 -27.69
N MET A 298 22.10 16.27 -28.29
CA MET A 298 20.84 16.15 -29.06
C MET A 298 19.60 16.36 -28.18
N PHE A 299 19.61 15.88 -26.93
CA PHE A 299 18.53 16.18 -25.97
C PHE A 299 18.38 17.69 -25.76
N ARG A 300 19.50 18.39 -25.50
CA ARG A 300 19.51 19.84 -25.33
C ARG A 300 19.11 20.58 -26.61
N LEU A 301 19.62 20.15 -27.76
CA LEU A 301 19.32 20.78 -29.05
C LEU A 301 17.82 20.68 -29.36
N LEU A 302 17.23 19.49 -29.31
CA LEU A 302 15.81 19.30 -29.59
C LEU A 302 14.91 19.91 -28.51
N GLY A 303 15.29 19.79 -27.23
CA GLY A 303 14.56 20.38 -26.11
C GLY A 303 14.49 21.91 -26.15
N LYS A 304 15.58 22.58 -26.57
CA LYS A 304 15.60 24.04 -26.77
C LYS A 304 14.97 24.49 -28.09
N THR A 305 15.33 23.86 -29.22
CA THR A 305 14.90 24.35 -30.56
C THR A 305 13.47 23.95 -30.92
N ARG A 306 12.91 22.92 -30.26
CA ARG A 306 11.54 22.40 -30.39
C ARG A 306 11.01 22.28 -31.83
N PRO A 307 11.74 21.67 -32.77
CA PRO A 307 11.28 21.50 -34.15
C PRO A 307 10.09 20.55 -34.22
N SER A 308 9.03 21.00 -34.89
CA SER A 308 7.75 20.32 -35.05
C SER A 308 7.89 18.91 -35.62
N ARG A 309 8.82 18.71 -36.57
CA ARG A 309 9.06 17.42 -37.23
C ARG A 309 9.79 16.39 -36.37
N PHE A 310 10.49 16.79 -35.31
CA PHE A 310 11.38 15.89 -34.56
C PHE A 310 11.16 15.85 -33.05
N ILE A 311 10.35 16.75 -32.47
CA ILE A 311 10.16 16.82 -31.01
C ILE A 311 9.52 15.56 -30.42
N GLU A 312 8.62 14.89 -31.17
CA GLU A 312 8.01 13.61 -30.78
C GLU A 312 8.90 12.39 -31.09
N ASN A 313 10.06 12.59 -31.74
CA ASN A 313 10.93 11.49 -32.11
C ASN A 313 11.67 10.97 -30.87
N LYS A 314 11.30 9.77 -30.40
CA LYS A 314 11.96 9.07 -29.28
C LYS A 314 13.34 8.53 -29.66
N PHE A 315 14.23 9.41 -30.13
CA PHE A 315 15.53 9.09 -30.74
C PHE A 315 16.48 8.36 -29.79
N TRP A 316 16.27 8.45 -28.48
CA TRP A 316 17.06 7.79 -27.43
C TRP A 316 16.63 6.35 -27.14
N GLU A 317 15.41 5.97 -27.48
CA GLU A 317 14.82 4.69 -27.10
C GLU A 317 15.68 3.53 -27.62
N ASN A 318 15.94 2.54 -26.77
CA ASN A 318 16.85 1.41 -27.02
C ASN A 318 18.34 1.73 -27.28
N ARG A 319 18.81 2.97 -27.13
CA ARG A 319 20.23 3.34 -27.28
C ARG A 319 21.01 3.30 -25.97
N GLU A 320 22.31 3.01 -26.02
CA GLU A 320 23.21 3.06 -24.85
C GLU A 320 23.37 4.49 -24.29
N LEU A 321 23.67 4.58 -22.99
CA LEU A 321 23.88 5.85 -22.29
C LEU A 321 25.04 6.69 -22.91
N PRO A 322 24.90 8.02 -23.06
CA PRO A 322 25.89 8.92 -23.68
C PRO A 322 27.33 8.77 -23.17
N GLY A 323 28.31 9.00 -24.05
CA GLY A 323 29.71 9.16 -23.67
C GLY A 323 30.45 7.91 -23.16
N LYS A 324 29.85 6.71 -23.24
CA LYS A 324 30.47 5.41 -22.89
C LYS A 324 31.86 5.19 -23.51
N LYS A 325 32.12 5.75 -24.71
CA LYS A 325 33.40 5.67 -25.43
C LYS A 325 34.29 6.91 -25.33
N SER A 326 33.80 8.04 -24.81
CA SER A 326 34.49 9.33 -24.80
C SER A 326 34.81 9.88 -23.40
N GLY A 327 34.39 9.18 -22.34
CA GLY A 327 34.55 9.63 -20.94
C GLY A 327 33.52 10.68 -20.49
N ILE A 328 32.70 11.19 -21.41
CA ILE A 328 31.59 12.13 -21.18
C ILE A 328 30.39 11.39 -20.52
N GLY A 329 29.45 12.11 -19.91
CA GLY A 329 28.30 11.51 -19.22
C GLY A 329 28.60 11.10 -17.77
N TRP A 330 29.60 11.73 -17.15
CA TRP A 330 30.01 11.54 -15.76
C TRP A 330 30.29 12.89 -15.13
N ALA A 331 29.72 13.17 -13.96
CA ALA A 331 30.06 14.33 -13.13
C ALA A 331 30.64 13.85 -11.80
N THR A 332 31.69 14.51 -11.32
CA THR A 332 32.40 14.14 -10.08
C THR A 332 31.77 14.87 -8.89
N VAL A 333 31.46 14.16 -7.80
CA VAL A 333 31.00 14.79 -6.56
C VAL A 333 32.13 15.62 -5.96
N VAL A 334 31.89 16.91 -5.73
CA VAL A 334 32.86 17.85 -5.13
C VAL A 334 32.48 18.30 -3.72
N ASP A 335 31.20 18.28 -3.39
CA ASP A 335 30.68 18.66 -2.06
C ASP A 335 29.41 17.85 -1.73
N ILE A 336 29.23 17.54 -0.44
CA ILE A 336 28.05 16.86 0.12
C ILE A 336 27.70 17.58 1.42
N LYS A 337 26.60 18.32 1.43
CA LYS A 337 26.15 19.12 2.58
C LYS A 337 24.80 18.63 3.11
N LYS A 338 24.73 18.19 4.37
CA LYS A 338 23.45 18.00 5.08
C LYS A 338 22.73 19.35 5.15
N LEU A 339 21.47 19.37 4.76
CA LEU A 339 20.54 20.49 4.90
C LEU A 339 19.57 20.21 6.07
N PRO A 340 18.83 21.21 6.56
CA PRO A 340 17.69 20.96 7.42
C PRO A 340 16.69 20.02 6.72
N ASP A 341 16.00 19.19 7.49
CA ASP A 341 14.91 18.36 6.99
C ASP A 341 13.85 19.25 6.31
N GLN A 342 13.53 18.92 5.06
CA GLN A 342 12.65 19.67 4.18
C GLN A 342 11.76 18.72 3.38
N GLU A 343 10.76 19.25 2.69
CA GLU A 343 9.93 18.46 1.79
C GLU A 343 10.78 17.76 0.73
N MET A 344 10.46 16.50 0.48
CA MET A 344 11.11 15.65 -0.52
C MET A 344 10.06 14.79 -1.22
N VAL A 345 10.19 14.62 -2.54
CA VAL A 345 9.25 13.93 -3.42
C VAL A 345 9.78 12.56 -3.81
N ASP A 346 9.01 11.51 -3.51
CA ASP A 346 9.19 10.15 -4.01
C ASP A 346 8.40 9.99 -5.32
N LEU A 347 9.03 9.38 -6.32
CA LEU A 347 8.48 9.21 -7.67
C LEU A 347 8.63 7.75 -8.11
N GLN A 348 7.50 7.07 -8.28
CA GLN A 348 7.45 5.72 -8.80
C GLN A 348 7.19 5.74 -10.30
N THR A 349 7.95 4.94 -11.05
CA THR A 349 7.95 4.94 -12.52
C THR A 349 7.95 3.50 -13.03
N SER A 350 7.39 3.27 -14.23
CA SER A 350 7.23 1.89 -14.72
C SER A 350 8.54 1.12 -14.82
N THR A 351 9.65 1.77 -15.18
CA THR A 351 10.97 1.14 -15.32
C THR A 351 11.80 1.13 -14.03
N GLY A 352 11.21 1.47 -12.89
CA GLY A 352 11.91 1.70 -11.62
C GLY A 352 12.79 2.95 -11.59
N THR A 353 13.23 3.46 -12.75
CA THR A 353 14.17 4.58 -12.91
C THR A 353 13.58 5.83 -13.57
N TYR A 354 14.27 6.96 -13.41
CA TYR A 354 13.99 8.23 -14.10
C TYR A 354 15.24 9.11 -14.14
N ILE A 355 15.19 10.18 -14.94
CA ILE A 355 16.28 11.16 -15.10
C ILE A 355 16.01 12.45 -14.30
N ALA A 356 16.76 12.69 -13.23
CA ALA A 356 16.64 13.84 -12.31
C ALA A 356 17.89 14.74 -12.36
N GLU A 357 17.74 16.02 -12.73
CA GLU A 357 18.82 16.99 -13.04
C GLU A 357 19.86 16.47 -14.06
N GLY A 358 19.49 15.43 -14.81
CA GLY A 358 20.34 14.69 -15.74
C GLY A 358 20.84 13.34 -15.22
N PHE A 359 20.75 13.04 -13.92
CA PHE A 359 21.24 11.83 -13.23
C PHE A 359 20.13 10.76 -13.04
N VAL A 360 20.39 9.57 -12.48
CA VAL A 360 19.49 8.37 -12.55
C VAL A 360 19.06 7.78 -11.17
N SER A 361 17.79 7.33 -10.97
CA SER A 361 17.14 6.76 -9.70
C SER A 361 16.44 5.33 -9.79
N HIS A 362 15.82 4.68 -8.73
CA HIS A 362 15.43 3.20 -8.62
C HIS A 362 14.25 2.75 -7.64
N ASN A 363 13.61 1.52 -7.72
CA ASN A 363 12.67 0.90 -6.66
C ASN A 363 12.62 -0.70 -6.36
N THR A 364 11.71 -1.25 -5.48
CA THR A 364 11.69 -2.53 -4.58
C THR A 364 11.70 -4.02 -5.09
N THR A 365 12.18 -4.98 -4.24
CA THR A 365 12.32 -6.45 -4.48
C THR A 365 11.30 -7.44 -3.82
N LEU A 366 11.67 -8.34 -2.88
CA LEU A 366 10.96 -9.60 -2.44
C LEU A 366 10.17 -10.41 -3.50
N MET A 367 8.83 -10.58 -3.36
CA MET A 367 8.07 -11.86 -3.49
C MET A 367 8.32 -12.70 -4.74
N SER A 368 8.78 -12.04 -5.80
CA SER A 368 9.23 -12.67 -7.03
C SER A 368 10.35 -13.69 -6.84
N ILE A 369 11.21 -13.54 -5.82
CA ILE A 369 12.29 -14.49 -5.52
C ILE A 369 11.76 -15.76 -4.83
N TYR A 370 10.78 -15.62 -3.93
CA TYR A 370 10.19 -16.74 -3.22
C TYR A 370 9.47 -17.71 -4.17
N PHE A 371 8.65 -17.19 -5.08
CA PHE A 371 8.00 -18.02 -6.10
C PHE A 371 8.98 -18.62 -7.11
N LEU A 372 10.14 -17.99 -7.36
CA LEU A 372 11.20 -18.58 -8.17
C LEU A 372 11.86 -19.77 -7.47
N ASP A 373 12.15 -19.67 -6.16
CA ASP A 373 12.66 -20.79 -5.37
C ASP A 373 11.73 -22.00 -5.43
N LEU A 374 10.42 -21.80 -5.20
CA LEU A 374 9.45 -22.89 -5.28
C LEU A 374 9.44 -23.58 -6.66
N VAL A 375 9.54 -22.83 -7.75
CA VAL A 375 9.55 -23.37 -9.13
C VAL A 375 10.85 -24.12 -9.47
N LEU A 376 11.99 -23.68 -8.93
CA LEU A 376 13.31 -24.29 -9.19
C LEU A 376 13.56 -25.56 -8.37
N TRP A 377 13.02 -25.64 -7.15
CA TRP A 377 13.28 -26.76 -6.24
C TRP A 377 12.17 -27.80 -6.18
N ASN A 378 11.07 -27.61 -6.94
CA ASN A 378 9.97 -28.57 -7.08
C ASN A 378 9.66 -28.78 -8.58
N PRO A 379 10.27 -29.78 -9.25
CA PRO A 379 10.03 -30.10 -10.67
C PRO A 379 8.55 -30.39 -11.01
N ASN A 380 8.18 -30.26 -12.29
CA ASN A 380 6.80 -30.40 -12.80
C ASN A 380 5.79 -29.37 -12.27
N ASN A 381 6.22 -28.13 -11.96
CA ASN A 381 5.30 -27.13 -11.41
C ASN A 381 5.39 -25.74 -12.05
N GLU A 382 4.25 -25.03 -12.04
CA GLU A 382 4.14 -23.67 -12.56
C GLU A 382 3.69 -22.64 -11.52
N ALA A 383 4.21 -21.41 -11.65
CA ALA A 383 3.78 -20.24 -10.89
C ALA A 383 3.40 -19.05 -11.79
N LEU A 384 2.40 -18.28 -11.36
CA LEU A 384 1.96 -17.05 -12.03
C LEU A 384 2.14 -15.80 -11.14
N GLN A 385 2.60 -14.70 -11.73
CA GLN A 385 2.62 -13.37 -11.09
C GLN A 385 1.71 -12.41 -11.86
N ILE A 386 0.84 -11.73 -11.13
CA ILE A 386 -0.06 -10.68 -11.59
C ILE A 386 0.29 -9.39 -10.86
N ALA A 387 0.20 -8.27 -11.58
CA ALA A 387 0.15 -6.93 -11.01
C ALA A 387 -0.96 -6.14 -11.73
N HIS A 388 -1.24 -4.91 -11.27
CA HIS A 388 -2.26 -4.04 -11.85
C HIS A 388 -2.14 -3.84 -13.39
N THR A 389 -0.93 -3.92 -13.98
CA THR A 389 -0.74 -4.04 -15.43
C THR A 389 0.27 -5.13 -15.81
N GLN A 390 0.08 -5.74 -17.00
CA GLN A 390 1.01 -6.72 -17.57
C GLN A 390 2.42 -6.16 -17.78
N LYS A 391 2.55 -4.87 -18.12
CA LYS A 391 3.85 -4.22 -18.35
C LYS A 391 4.67 -4.22 -17.06
N ASP A 392 4.05 -3.84 -15.95
CA ASP A 392 4.71 -3.74 -14.65
C ASP A 392 5.08 -5.10 -14.08
N ALA A 393 4.21 -6.09 -14.26
CA ALA A 393 4.51 -7.47 -13.89
C ALA A 393 5.67 -8.04 -14.74
N ILE A 394 5.72 -7.74 -16.05
CA ILE A 394 6.84 -8.10 -16.93
C ILE A 394 8.14 -7.41 -16.49
N GLU A 395 8.09 -6.13 -16.10
CA GLU A 395 9.24 -5.37 -15.61
C GLU A 395 9.81 -6.01 -14.32
N ILE A 396 8.94 -6.25 -13.33
CA ILE A 396 9.25 -6.92 -12.06
C ILE A 396 9.88 -8.31 -12.29
N PHE A 397 9.32 -9.07 -13.23
CA PHE A 397 9.77 -10.41 -13.59
C PHE A 397 11.16 -10.40 -14.25
N ASN A 398 11.37 -9.58 -15.28
CA ASN A 398 12.67 -9.47 -15.95
C ASN A 398 13.77 -9.01 -14.98
N ARG A 399 13.44 -8.08 -14.07
CA ARG A 399 14.37 -7.54 -13.07
C ARG A 399 14.79 -8.55 -12.03
N LYS A 400 13.83 -9.24 -11.42
CA LYS A 400 14.06 -10.04 -10.20
C LYS A 400 14.32 -11.50 -10.55
N ILE A 401 13.44 -12.09 -11.35
CA ILE A 401 13.43 -13.52 -11.64
C ILE A 401 14.53 -13.88 -12.64
N ILE A 402 14.54 -13.23 -13.81
CA ILE A 402 15.54 -13.56 -14.85
C ILE A 402 16.96 -13.22 -14.36
N PHE A 403 17.13 -12.16 -13.57
CA PHE A 403 18.44 -11.86 -13.00
C PHE A 403 18.91 -12.92 -12.01
N ALA A 404 18.03 -13.34 -11.07
CA ALA A 404 18.40 -14.34 -10.08
C ALA A 404 18.74 -15.68 -10.75
N VAL A 405 17.93 -16.15 -11.71
CA VAL A 405 18.22 -17.33 -12.55
C VAL A 405 19.61 -17.25 -13.19
N LYS A 406 19.94 -16.11 -13.81
CA LYS A 406 21.25 -15.90 -14.47
C LYS A 406 22.44 -15.90 -13.51
N ASN A 407 22.21 -15.69 -12.22
CA ASN A 407 23.27 -15.63 -11.20
C ASN A 407 23.32 -16.84 -10.27
N LEU A 408 22.50 -17.88 -10.51
CA LEU A 408 22.67 -19.20 -9.89
C LEU A 408 24.08 -19.77 -10.17
N SER A 409 24.55 -20.70 -9.33
CA SER A 409 25.86 -21.35 -9.53
C SER A 409 25.89 -22.16 -10.83
N PRO A 410 27.08 -22.48 -11.38
CA PRO A 410 27.20 -23.36 -12.54
C PRO A 410 26.51 -24.71 -12.32
N TYR A 411 26.74 -25.36 -11.18
CA TYR A 411 26.11 -26.64 -10.84
C TYR A 411 24.57 -26.58 -10.85
N ILE A 412 23.95 -25.51 -10.33
CA ILE A 412 22.48 -25.37 -10.41
C ILE A 412 22.02 -25.19 -11.87
N LYS A 413 22.80 -24.54 -12.72
CA LYS A 413 22.45 -24.36 -14.15
C LYS A 413 22.67 -25.62 -14.98
N ASP A 414 23.67 -26.42 -14.65
CA ASP A 414 23.94 -27.70 -15.31
C ASP A 414 22.88 -28.75 -14.93
N LEU A 415 22.32 -28.66 -13.71
CA LEU A 415 21.17 -29.45 -13.26
C LEU A 415 19.81 -28.96 -13.78
N ILE A 416 19.72 -27.75 -14.35
CA ILE A 416 18.46 -27.09 -14.72
C ILE A 416 18.59 -26.41 -16.10
N GLU A 417 18.22 -27.11 -17.16
CA GLU A 417 18.27 -26.56 -18.51
C GLU A 417 17.21 -25.45 -18.70
N ILE A 418 17.62 -24.32 -19.27
CA ILE A 418 16.74 -23.19 -19.58
C ILE A 418 16.06 -23.44 -20.95
N SER A 419 15.07 -24.33 -20.97
CA SER A 419 14.40 -24.79 -22.20
C SER A 419 13.54 -23.72 -22.90
N GLN A 420 13.07 -22.67 -22.21
CA GLN A 420 12.44 -21.52 -22.87
C GLN A 420 12.57 -20.21 -22.06
N ALA A 421 13.09 -19.15 -22.69
CA ALA A 421 13.15 -17.80 -22.12
C ALA A 421 12.37 -16.77 -22.98
N LYS A 422 11.25 -16.28 -22.45
CA LYS A 422 10.43 -15.19 -23.03
C LYS A 422 10.28 -14.06 -21.99
N SER A 423 10.02 -12.84 -22.43
CA SER A 423 9.87 -11.66 -21.56
C SER A 423 8.78 -11.78 -20.48
N SER A 424 7.83 -12.70 -20.66
CA SER A 424 6.71 -12.99 -19.74
C SER A 424 6.70 -14.43 -19.20
N ARG A 425 7.65 -15.30 -19.56
CA ARG A 425 7.71 -16.69 -19.09
C ARG A 425 9.13 -17.25 -19.15
N GLN A 426 9.56 -17.85 -18.05
CA GLN A 426 10.83 -18.56 -17.91
C GLN A 426 10.49 -20.02 -17.61
N GLN A 427 11.04 -20.93 -18.40
CA GLN A 427 10.87 -22.38 -18.28
C GLN A 427 12.21 -23.05 -17.99
N PHE A 428 12.11 -24.15 -17.27
CA PHE A 428 13.20 -24.96 -16.74
C PHE A 428 12.89 -26.44 -17.04
N SER A 429 13.87 -27.18 -17.58
CA SER A 429 13.83 -28.63 -17.75
C SER A 429 14.81 -29.30 -16.79
N TYR A 430 14.49 -30.51 -16.32
CA TYR A 430 15.35 -31.36 -15.49
C TYR A 430 15.31 -32.78 -16.04
N ASP A 431 16.43 -33.51 -16.03
CA ASP A 431 16.45 -34.95 -16.31
C ASP A 431 15.69 -35.71 -15.19
N ASP A 432 14.81 -36.64 -15.57
CA ASP A 432 14.07 -37.49 -14.62
C ASP A 432 14.84 -38.76 -14.19
N GLY A 433 16.05 -38.96 -14.72
CA GLY A 433 16.93 -40.11 -14.46
C GLY A 433 16.51 -41.40 -15.15
N ASN A 434 15.42 -41.37 -15.93
CA ASN A 434 14.82 -42.50 -16.65
C ASN A 434 14.68 -42.24 -18.15
N GLY A 435 15.23 -41.13 -18.65
CA GLY A 435 15.20 -40.75 -20.08
C GLY A 435 14.03 -39.84 -20.48
N GLY A 436 13.33 -39.25 -19.50
CA GLY A 436 12.34 -38.19 -19.68
C GLY A 436 12.80 -36.84 -19.10
N GLU A 437 11.99 -35.81 -19.30
CA GLU A 437 12.21 -34.47 -18.74
C GLU A 437 11.07 -34.05 -17.82
N PHE A 438 11.41 -33.50 -16.66
CA PHE A 438 10.49 -32.70 -15.87
C PHE A 438 10.51 -31.24 -16.32
N ILE A 439 9.35 -30.57 -16.34
CA ILE A 439 9.23 -29.19 -16.83
C ILE A 439 8.59 -28.30 -15.76
N SER A 440 9.27 -27.22 -15.37
CA SER A 440 8.73 -26.19 -14.47
C SER A 440 8.77 -24.81 -15.12
N ALA A 441 7.86 -23.92 -14.72
CA ALA A 441 7.81 -22.57 -15.28
C ALA A 441 7.35 -21.48 -14.29
N ILE A 442 7.81 -20.26 -14.53
CA ILE A 442 7.30 -19.07 -13.87
C ILE A 442 6.93 -18.03 -14.92
N ASN A 443 5.73 -17.46 -14.83
CA ASN A 443 5.19 -16.56 -15.85
C ASN A 443 4.40 -15.38 -15.29
N VAL A 444 4.16 -14.41 -16.17
CA VAL A 444 3.40 -13.19 -15.91
C VAL A 444 2.21 -13.08 -16.85
N SER A 445 1.07 -12.65 -16.31
CA SER A 445 -0.13 -12.32 -17.08
C SER A 445 -0.99 -11.25 -16.38
N ASN A 446 -2.01 -10.76 -17.07
CA ASN A 446 -3.11 -9.98 -16.45
C ASN A 446 -4.08 -10.88 -15.68
N SER A 447 -4.25 -12.13 -16.13
CA SER A 447 -5.13 -13.17 -15.60
C SER A 447 -4.68 -14.54 -16.12
N GLY A 448 -5.15 -15.64 -15.53
CA GLY A 448 -4.74 -16.99 -15.94
C GLY A 448 -5.80 -18.07 -15.68
N ARG A 449 -6.64 -18.36 -16.67
CA ARG A 449 -7.64 -19.45 -16.62
C ARG A 449 -7.16 -20.79 -17.18
N SER A 450 -6.18 -20.79 -18.08
CA SER A 450 -5.77 -21.95 -18.88
C SER A 450 -4.46 -22.62 -18.46
N GLY A 451 -3.75 -22.07 -17.47
CA GLY A 451 -2.55 -22.66 -16.90
C GLY A 451 -2.85 -23.49 -15.66
N THR A 452 -2.00 -24.47 -15.35
CA THR A 452 -2.07 -25.26 -14.10
C THR A 452 -1.00 -24.74 -13.15
N TYR A 453 -1.31 -23.70 -12.38
CA TYR A 453 -0.33 -23.04 -11.50
C TYR A 453 -0.14 -23.80 -10.19
N SER A 454 0.48 -24.98 -10.29
CA SER A 454 0.62 -25.94 -9.19
C SER A 454 1.53 -25.48 -8.05
N ILE A 455 2.52 -24.61 -8.30
CA ILE A 455 3.18 -23.87 -7.22
C ILE A 455 2.21 -22.85 -6.64
N GLY A 456 1.61 -22.01 -7.49
CA GLY A 456 0.72 -20.96 -7.02
C GLY A 456 0.69 -19.66 -7.83
N VAL A 457 0.00 -18.67 -7.26
CA VAL A 457 -0.26 -17.35 -7.87
C VAL A 457 0.09 -16.23 -6.87
N HIS A 458 0.79 -15.21 -7.36
CA HIS A 458 1.06 -13.96 -6.64
C HIS A 458 0.29 -12.80 -7.28
N ILE A 459 -0.44 -11.99 -6.49
CA ILE A 459 -1.30 -10.91 -6.99
C ILE A 459 -0.98 -9.58 -6.28
N SER A 460 -0.23 -8.73 -6.99
CA SER A 460 0.31 -7.48 -6.48
C SER A 460 -0.61 -6.27 -6.69
N GLU A 461 -0.85 -5.52 -5.60
CA GLU A 461 -1.72 -4.36 -5.50
C GLU A 461 -3.18 -4.65 -5.90
N LEU A 462 -3.77 -5.73 -5.36
CA LEU A 462 -5.13 -6.15 -5.72
C LEU A 462 -6.18 -5.08 -5.43
N ALA A 463 -6.12 -4.30 -4.33
CA ALA A 463 -7.11 -3.26 -4.07
C ALA A 463 -7.12 -2.18 -5.18
N LYS A 464 -5.91 -1.79 -5.63
CA LYS A 464 -5.72 -0.87 -6.75
C LYS A 464 -6.18 -1.48 -8.08
N LEU A 465 -5.94 -2.78 -8.28
CA LEU A 465 -6.44 -3.52 -9.45
C LEU A 465 -7.98 -3.58 -9.45
N SER A 466 -8.62 -3.87 -8.31
CA SER A 466 -10.09 -3.87 -8.15
C SER A 466 -10.70 -2.50 -8.43
N LYS A 467 -10.06 -1.42 -7.96
CA LYS A 467 -10.52 -0.04 -8.17
C LYS A 467 -10.37 0.44 -9.62
N LEU A 468 -9.27 0.08 -10.29
CA LEU A 468 -9.00 0.52 -11.67
C LEU A 468 -9.61 -0.41 -12.74
N PHE A 469 -9.73 -1.71 -12.46
CA PHE A 469 -10.15 -2.74 -13.41
C PHE A 469 -11.10 -3.78 -12.76
N PRO A 470 -12.31 -3.40 -12.31
CA PRO A 470 -13.21 -4.29 -11.56
C PRO A 470 -13.45 -5.66 -12.22
N GLY A 471 -13.79 -5.69 -13.51
CA GLY A 471 -14.04 -6.93 -14.25
C GLY A 471 -12.80 -7.84 -14.39
N ARG A 472 -11.58 -7.29 -14.37
CA ARG A 472 -10.36 -8.11 -14.32
C ARG A 472 -10.14 -8.69 -12.92
N ALA A 473 -10.42 -7.91 -11.87
CA ALA A 473 -10.36 -8.42 -10.51
C ALA A 473 -11.34 -9.59 -10.32
N GLU A 474 -12.56 -9.46 -10.83
CA GLU A 474 -13.55 -10.54 -10.87
C GLU A 474 -13.08 -11.75 -11.70
N GLU A 475 -12.46 -11.54 -12.88
CA GLU A 475 -11.87 -12.62 -13.69
C GLU A 475 -10.75 -13.37 -12.94
N ILE A 476 -9.95 -12.67 -12.15
CA ILE A 476 -8.90 -13.25 -11.32
C ILE A 476 -9.52 -14.16 -10.23
N ILE A 477 -10.57 -13.73 -9.55
CA ILE A 477 -11.23 -14.54 -8.51
C ILE A 477 -12.01 -15.72 -9.09
N THR A 478 -12.80 -15.47 -10.14
CA THR A 478 -13.67 -16.50 -10.76
C THR A 478 -12.91 -17.47 -11.66
N GLY A 479 -11.67 -17.14 -12.05
CA GLY A 479 -10.93 -17.88 -13.07
C GLY A 479 -9.49 -18.21 -12.74
N THR A 480 -8.74 -17.30 -12.12
CA THR A 480 -7.31 -17.54 -11.79
C THR A 480 -7.15 -18.23 -10.45
N LEU A 481 -7.94 -17.89 -9.42
CA LEU A 481 -7.86 -18.61 -8.15
C LEU A 481 -8.27 -20.09 -8.25
N PRO A 482 -9.32 -20.47 -9.02
CA PRO A 482 -9.69 -21.87 -9.19
C PRO A 482 -8.70 -22.71 -10.03
N SER A 483 -7.79 -22.08 -10.79
CA SER A 483 -6.74 -22.81 -11.53
C SER A 483 -5.54 -23.20 -10.65
N VAL A 484 -5.51 -22.75 -9.38
CA VAL A 484 -4.55 -23.18 -8.37
C VAL A 484 -5.07 -24.43 -7.65
N PRO A 485 -4.36 -25.57 -7.70
CA PRO A 485 -4.79 -26.78 -7.00
C PRO A 485 -4.68 -26.61 -5.48
N VAL A 486 -5.34 -27.50 -4.72
CA VAL A 486 -5.40 -27.48 -3.24
C VAL A 486 -4.01 -27.50 -2.56
N GLY A 487 -2.97 -27.96 -3.26
CA GLY A 487 -1.58 -27.92 -2.80
C GLY A 487 -0.81 -26.63 -3.13
N GLY A 488 -1.28 -25.85 -4.11
CA GLY A 488 -0.65 -24.59 -4.54
C GLY A 488 -0.94 -23.43 -3.59
N GLN A 489 -0.18 -22.34 -3.75
CA GLN A 489 -0.19 -21.20 -2.84
C GLN A 489 -0.69 -19.92 -3.53
N VAL A 490 -1.65 -19.23 -2.95
CA VAL A 490 -2.08 -17.90 -3.38
C VAL A 490 -1.59 -16.87 -2.38
N VAL A 491 -0.77 -15.92 -2.83
CA VAL A 491 -0.39 -14.75 -2.03
C VAL A 491 -0.90 -13.50 -2.73
N ILE A 492 -1.70 -12.71 -2.02
CA ILE A 492 -2.24 -11.44 -2.47
C ILE A 492 -1.68 -10.36 -1.55
N GLU A 493 -1.16 -9.25 -2.08
CA GLU A 493 -0.69 -8.14 -1.26
C GLU A 493 -1.11 -6.77 -1.83
N SER A 494 -1.55 -5.86 -0.97
CA SER A 494 -2.01 -4.53 -1.40
C SER A 494 -1.88 -3.48 -0.29
N THR A 495 -1.72 -2.20 -0.67
CA THR A 495 -2.21 -1.10 0.19
C THR A 495 -3.74 -1.02 0.15
N ALA A 496 -4.38 -0.38 1.12
CA ALA A 496 -5.82 -0.16 1.12
C ALA A 496 -6.25 0.93 0.12
N GLU A 497 -7.49 0.82 -0.38
CA GLU A 497 -8.11 1.75 -1.34
C GLU A 497 -9.56 2.12 -0.93
N GLY A 498 -9.85 2.06 0.38
CA GLY A 498 -11.17 2.32 0.99
C GLY A 498 -11.95 1.05 1.38
N ALA A 499 -13.02 1.21 2.17
CA ALA A 499 -13.85 0.15 2.74
C ALA A 499 -14.88 -0.47 1.76
N ILE A 500 -14.55 -0.52 0.47
CA ILE A 500 -15.42 -1.08 -0.56
C ILE A 500 -14.63 -1.90 -1.58
N GLY A 501 -15.29 -2.90 -2.16
CA GLY A 501 -14.78 -3.71 -3.24
C GLY A 501 -13.93 -4.91 -2.78
N LEU A 502 -13.61 -5.74 -3.77
CA LEU A 502 -13.14 -7.11 -3.59
C LEU A 502 -12.01 -7.30 -2.56
N PHE A 503 -10.94 -6.49 -2.59
CA PHE A 503 -9.83 -6.68 -1.65
C PHE A 503 -10.25 -6.42 -0.19
N TYR A 504 -11.09 -5.40 0.05
CA TYR A 504 -11.66 -5.13 1.37
C TYR A 504 -12.52 -6.31 1.83
N GLU A 505 -13.43 -6.77 0.97
CA GLU A 505 -14.34 -7.89 1.26
C GLU A 505 -13.57 -9.19 1.57
N MET A 506 -12.58 -9.54 0.76
CA MET A 506 -11.74 -10.73 0.97
C MET A 506 -10.89 -10.64 2.24
N PHE A 507 -10.30 -9.47 2.53
CA PHE A 507 -9.47 -9.30 3.71
C PHE A 507 -10.33 -9.33 4.99
N MET A 508 -11.50 -8.70 4.95
CA MET A 508 -12.36 -8.53 6.12
C MET A 508 -13.33 -9.66 6.42
N GLY A 509 -13.75 -10.43 5.41
CA GLY A 509 -14.47 -11.68 5.66
C GLY A 509 -13.66 -12.67 6.52
N GLU A 510 -12.33 -12.62 6.42
CA GLU A 510 -11.42 -13.52 7.15
C GLU A 510 -10.74 -12.88 8.38
N TRP A 511 -10.72 -11.54 8.51
CA TRP A 511 -9.98 -10.84 9.57
C TRP A 511 -10.37 -11.28 10.99
N ASN A 512 -11.66 -11.45 11.25
CA ASN A 512 -12.17 -11.85 12.58
C ASN A 512 -11.95 -13.35 12.86
N ASN A 513 -11.69 -14.15 11.83
CA ASN A 513 -11.38 -15.58 11.95
C ASN A 513 -9.88 -15.88 11.85
N ARG A 514 -9.03 -14.87 11.59
CA ARG A 514 -7.60 -14.99 11.27
C ARG A 514 -6.85 -15.96 12.20
N ASP A 515 -7.10 -15.90 13.50
CA ASP A 515 -6.36 -16.68 14.52
C ASP A 515 -6.81 -18.15 14.57
N LYS A 516 -7.99 -18.46 14.05
CA LYS A 516 -8.51 -19.84 13.86
C LYS A 516 -7.98 -20.47 12.57
N ILE A 517 -7.59 -19.67 11.57
CA ILE A 517 -7.06 -20.18 10.30
C ILE A 517 -5.69 -20.79 10.53
N THR A 518 -5.65 -22.12 10.53
CA THR A 518 -4.44 -22.96 10.53
C THR A 518 -3.88 -23.14 9.11
N PRO A 519 -2.65 -23.65 8.93
CA PRO A 519 -2.13 -24.01 7.60
C PRO A 519 -3.05 -24.98 6.83
N ALA A 520 -3.72 -25.91 7.54
CA ALA A 520 -4.68 -26.82 6.91
C ALA A 520 -5.94 -26.08 6.40
N MET A 521 -6.52 -25.20 7.21
CA MET A 521 -7.69 -24.39 6.82
C MET A 521 -7.36 -23.39 5.70
N SER A 522 -6.12 -22.92 5.62
CA SER A 522 -5.68 -21.96 4.61
C SER A 522 -5.73 -22.49 3.16
N LYS A 523 -6.04 -23.77 2.96
CA LYS A 523 -6.39 -24.34 1.65
C LYS A 523 -7.74 -23.82 1.13
N ALA A 524 -8.68 -23.57 2.03
CA ALA A 524 -9.98 -22.99 1.75
C ALA A 524 -9.97 -21.46 1.95
N HIS A 525 -9.62 -21.05 3.17
CA HIS A 525 -9.68 -19.68 3.69
C HIS A 525 -8.42 -18.87 3.39
N PHE A 526 -8.55 -17.57 3.16
CA PHE A 526 -7.37 -16.68 3.11
C PHE A 526 -6.94 -16.33 4.53
N LYS A 527 -5.71 -16.65 4.93
CA LYS A 527 -5.12 -16.11 6.17
C LYS A 527 -4.82 -14.63 5.94
N PRO A 528 -5.49 -13.69 6.62
CA PRO A 528 -5.18 -12.28 6.47
C PRO A 528 -4.01 -11.92 7.38
N VAL A 529 -3.11 -11.09 6.86
CA VAL A 529 -1.90 -10.63 7.56
C VAL A 529 -1.77 -9.12 7.35
N PHE A 530 -1.39 -8.41 8.40
CA PHE A 530 -1.26 -6.95 8.36
C PHE A 530 0.16 -6.51 8.74
N TYR A 531 0.74 -5.65 7.90
CA TYR A 531 2.01 -4.98 8.15
C TYR A 531 1.80 -3.46 8.13
N ASN A 532 1.73 -2.87 9.32
CA ASN A 532 1.71 -1.42 9.50
C ASN A 532 3.10 -0.80 9.41
N TRP A 533 3.17 0.51 9.63
CA TRP A 533 4.38 1.31 9.61
C TRP A 533 5.35 1.03 10.76
N THR A 534 4.92 0.42 11.88
CA THR A 534 5.81 0.14 13.04
C THR A 534 6.88 -0.92 12.74
N TRP A 535 6.74 -1.65 11.64
CA TRP A 535 7.75 -2.58 11.13
C TRP A 535 9.01 -1.87 10.61
N ASP A 536 8.93 -0.58 10.25
CA ASP A 536 10.06 0.24 9.79
C ASP A 536 10.80 0.91 10.97
N LYS A 537 11.31 0.06 11.87
CA LYS A 537 12.01 0.49 13.11
C LYS A 537 13.20 1.40 12.83
N ALA A 538 13.86 1.25 11.69
CA ALA A 538 15.00 2.07 11.30
C ALA A 538 14.59 3.53 11.03
N GLU A 539 13.47 3.74 10.34
CA GLU A 539 12.96 5.07 10.04
C GLU A 539 12.27 5.73 11.25
N ILE A 540 11.68 4.94 12.15
CA ILE A 540 11.17 5.43 13.45
C ILE A 540 12.33 5.93 14.32
N GLU A 541 13.39 5.13 14.50
CA GLU A 541 14.55 5.52 15.29
C GLU A 541 15.24 6.75 14.69
N LYS A 542 15.38 6.81 13.35
CA LYS A 542 15.90 7.97 12.64
C LYS A 542 15.08 9.24 12.87
N SER A 543 13.75 9.14 12.93
CA SER A 543 12.87 10.29 13.18
C SER A 543 12.96 10.88 14.59
N ALA A 544 13.57 10.16 15.52
CA ALA A 544 13.76 10.59 16.91
C ALA A 544 15.19 11.11 17.21
N GLN A 545 16.11 11.07 16.23
CA GLN A 545 17.53 11.41 16.45
C GLN A 545 17.75 12.88 16.81
N ASP A 546 17.00 13.78 16.18
CA ASP A 546 17.11 15.23 16.36
C ASP A 546 16.11 15.76 17.42
N GLY A 547 15.48 14.87 18.20
CA GLY A 547 14.46 15.16 19.22
C GLY A 547 13.13 14.46 18.96
N ILE A 548 12.20 14.55 19.92
CA ILE A 548 10.82 14.04 19.80
C ILE A 548 9.81 15.12 20.19
N ILE A 549 8.69 15.16 19.47
CA ILE A 549 7.51 15.94 19.82
C ILE A 549 6.64 15.03 20.69
N LEU A 550 6.33 15.46 21.91
CA LEU A 550 5.46 14.71 22.83
C LEU A 550 3.97 15.01 22.57
N ALA A 551 3.06 14.13 23.00
CA ALA A 551 1.63 14.21 22.69
C ALA A 551 0.95 15.52 23.15
N ASP A 552 1.50 16.20 24.16
CA ASP A 552 1.06 17.50 24.69
C ASP A 552 1.58 18.70 23.88
N GLN A 553 2.51 18.47 22.96
CA GLN A 553 3.13 19.47 22.07
C GLN A 553 2.63 19.35 20.62
N MET A 554 1.81 18.34 20.32
CA MET A 554 1.25 18.08 19.00
C MET A 554 0.06 19.00 18.70
N GLU A 555 -0.09 19.43 17.45
CA GLU A 555 -1.24 20.24 17.03
C GLU A 555 -2.56 19.46 17.15
N GLU A 556 -3.63 20.13 17.59
CA GLU A 556 -4.97 19.54 17.66
C GLU A 556 -5.53 19.21 16.27
N CYS A 557 -6.12 18.03 16.12
CA CYS A 557 -6.82 17.58 14.92
C CYS A 557 -7.92 16.56 15.27
N GLU A 558 -8.44 15.83 14.29
CA GLU A 558 -9.43 14.75 14.48
C GLU A 558 -8.89 13.57 15.30
N ILE A 559 -7.56 13.48 15.51
CA ILE A 559 -6.88 12.51 16.37
C ILE A 559 -6.55 13.16 17.72
N ASN A 560 -7.04 12.57 18.81
CA ASN A 560 -6.53 12.88 20.15
C ASN A 560 -5.23 12.09 20.36
N TRP A 561 -4.08 12.74 20.16
CA TRP A 561 -2.76 12.10 20.18
C TRP A 561 -2.47 11.28 21.44
N LYS A 562 -2.90 11.77 22.61
CA LYS A 562 -2.65 11.10 23.88
C LYS A 562 -3.54 9.88 24.08
N GLU A 563 -4.81 9.95 23.70
CA GLU A 563 -5.70 8.78 23.65
C GLU A 563 -5.17 7.77 22.62
N TYR A 564 -4.87 8.22 21.40
CA TYR A 564 -4.37 7.37 20.31
C TYR A 564 -3.06 6.64 20.67
N GLN A 565 -2.13 7.32 21.36
CA GLN A 565 -0.89 6.71 21.86
C GLN A 565 -1.18 5.56 22.83
N GLN A 566 -2.04 5.80 23.81
CA GLN A 566 -2.40 4.82 24.83
C GLN A 566 -3.19 3.65 24.24
N GLU A 567 -4.17 3.95 23.38
CA GLU A 567 -5.04 2.97 22.74
C GLU A 567 -4.28 2.02 21.81
N ASN A 568 -3.24 2.49 21.13
CA ASN A 568 -2.41 1.70 20.21
C ASN A 568 -1.09 1.20 20.85
N ASN A 569 -0.85 1.47 22.14
CA ASN A 569 0.39 1.13 22.87
C ASN A 569 1.69 1.65 22.20
N LEU A 570 1.65 2.87 21.64
CA LEU A 570 2.80 3.45 20.93
C LEU A 570 3.80 4.10 21.90
N SER A 571 5.09 3.83 21.71
CA SER A 571 6.15 4.60 22.37
C SER A 571 6.18 6.05 21.89
N ASP A 572 6.82 6.95 22.64
CA ASP A 572 6.91 8.37 22.25
C ASP A 572 7.62 8.56 20.90
N LYS A 573 8.59 7.69 20.57
CA LYS A 573 9.26 7.69 19.25
C LYS A 573 8.31 7.28 18.11
N GLU A 574 7.46 6.29 18.36
CA GLU A 574 6.45 5.81 17.40
C GLU A 574 5.37 6.87 17.20
N LEU A 575 4.85 7.48 18.27
CA LEU A 575 3.88 8.57 18.16
C LEU A 575 4.49 9.79 17.44
N ASN A 576 5.73 10.17 17.77
CA ASN A 576 6.46 11.23 17.07
C ASN A 576 6.59 10.93 15.56
N PHE A 577 7.00 9.72 15.19
CA PHE A 577 7.05 9.30 13.78
C PHE A 577 5.67 9.43 13.12
N TYR A 578 4.62 8.97 13.80
CA TYR A 578 3.25 8.99 13.29
C TYR A 578 2.72 10.42 13.08
N TYR A 579 2.93 11.29 14.06
CA TYR A 579 2.64 12.72 13.96
C TYR A 579 3.40 13.39 12.80
N LEU A 580 4.68 13.06 12.62
CA LEU A 580 5.45 13.55 11.47
C LEU A 580 4.88 13.03 10.14
N LYS A 581 4.29 11.83 10.09
CA LYS A 581 3.56 11.35 8.89
C LYS A 581 2.26 12.12 8.66
N TRP A 582 1.54 12.50 9.71
CA TRP A 582 0.34 13.34 9.59
C TRP A 582 0.68 14.72 9.03
N VAL A 583 1.71 15.38 9.57
CA VAL A 583 2.22 16.65 9.03
C VAL A 583 2.61 16.50 7.56
N ASN A 584 3.30 15.42 7.20
CA ASN A 584 3.69 15.11 5.81
C ASN A 584 2.52 14.77 4.88
N ALA A 585 1.40 14.30 5.42
CA ALA A 585 0.16 14.08 4.67
C ALA A 585 -0.56 15.40 4.32
N ASN A 586 0.04 16.57 4.60
CA ASN A 586 -0.59 17.89 4.61
C ASN A 586 -1.68 18.02 5.70
N LYS A 587 -1.47 17.38 6.86
CA LYS A 587 -2.41 17.33 7.99
C LYS A 587 -3.74 16.63 7.65
N ASP A 588 -3.74 15.83 6.60
CA ASP A 588 -4.89 15.02 6.16
C ASP A 588 -4.90 13.68 6.92
N VAL A 589 -5.88 13.52 7.82
CA VAL A 589 -6.07 12.31 8.64
C VAL A 589 -6.54 11.12 7.79
N ASP A 590 -7.40 11.33 6.78
CA ASP A 590 -7.88 10.26 5.90
C ASP A 590 -6.70 9.65 5.13
N LYS A 591 -5.82 10.51 4.60
CA LYS A 591 -4.60 10.11 3.89
C LYS A 591 -3.55 9.50 4.83
N LEU A 592 -3.41 10.00 6.07
CA LEU A 592 -2.56 9.38 7.08
C LEU A 592 -3.00 7.93 7.34
N HIS A 593 -4.29 7.74 7.61
CA HIS A 593 -4.90 6.44 7.91
C HIS A 593 -4.75 5.47 6.73
N GLN A 594 -4.94 5.92 5.48
CA GLN A 594 -4.76 5.07 4.29
C GLN A 594 -3.31 4.63 4.09
N GLU A 595 -2.34 5.53 4.29
CA GLU A 595 -0.93 5.31 3.94
C GLU A 595 -0.11 4.66 5.07
N TYR A 596 -0.43 5.03 6.32
CA TYR A 596 0.21 4.60 7.56
C TYR A 596 -0.83 4.07 8.57
N PRO A 597 -1.68 3.11 8.21
CA PRO A 597 -2.60 2.52 9.18
C PRO A 597 -1.85 1.84 10.31
N THR A 598 -2.24 2.08 11.56
CA THR A 598 -1.78 1.37 12.75
C THR A 598 -2.58 0.08 12.96
N HIS A 599 -3.84 0.02 12.51
CA HIS A 599 -4.70 -1.18 12.42
C HIS A 599 -5.37 -1.29 11.02
N PRO A 600 -5.74 -2.48 10.48
CA PRO A 600 -6.36 -2.58 9.14
C PRO A 600 -7.60 -1.72 8.93
N MET A 601 -8.33 -1.47 10.01
CA MET A 601 -9.60 -0.74 10.03
C MET A 601 -9.40 0.72 9.67
N GLU A 602 -8.36 1.31 10.23
CA GLU A 602 -7.86 2.63 9.87
C GLU A 602 -7.52 2.71 8.38
N ALA A 603 -6.87 1.68 7.82
CA ALA A 603 -6.49 1.64 6.41
C ALA A 603 -7.68 1.75 5.44
N PHE A 604 -8.83 1.20 5.84
CA PHE A 604 -10.02 1.14 5.00
C PHE A 604 -11.00 2.29 5.24
N LEU A 605 -10.87 3.08 6.30
CA LEU A 605 -11.74 4.25 6.52
C LEU A 605 -11.72 5.17 5.30
N SER A 606 -12.89 5.46 4.75
CA SER A 606 -13.05 6.30 3.57
C SER A 606 -13.05 7.80 3.91
N THR A 607 -13.51 8.16 5.12
CA THR A 607 -13.51 9.52 5.69
C THR A 607 -13.71 9.48 7.20
N GLY A 608 -12.96 10.30 7.96
CA GLY A 608 -13.19 10.61 9.37
C GLY A 608 -12.40 9.77 10.38
N SER A 609 -12.30 10.25 11.62
CA SER A 609 -11.66 9.50 12.72
C SER A 609 -12.70 8.69 13.53
N PRO A 610 -12.40 7.46 13.96
CA PRO A 610 -13.33 6.66 14.76
C PRO A 610 -13.73 7.36 16.07
N TYR A 611 -15.03 7.38 16.38
CA TYR A 611 -15.48 7.95 17.66
C TYR A 611 -15.25 6.98 18.82
N PHE A 612 -15.53 5.69 18.59
CA PHE A 612 -15.17 4.57 19.47
C PHE A 612 -13.85 3.95 19.01
N ASN A 613 -13.03 3.47 19.94
CA ASN A 613 -11.74 2.86 19.59
C ASN A 613 -11.93 1.59 18.76
N SER A 614 -11.57 1.64 17.47
CA SER A 614 -11.80 0.55 16.51
C SER A 614 -11.14 -0.78 16.88
N GLN A 615 -9.98 -0.75 17.54
CA GLN A 615 -9.34 -1.98 18.03
C GLN A 615 -10.17 -2.64 19.12
N LYS A 616 -10.68 -1.87 20.08
CA LYS A 616 -11.54 -2.37 21.16
C LYS A 616 -12.88 -2.86 20.63
N VAL A 617 -13.49 -2.14 19.67
CA VAL A 617 -14.72 -2.60 19.00
C VAL A 617 -14.45 -3.93 18.26
N SER A 618 -13.39 -4.02 17.46
CA SER A 618 -12.99 -5.27 16.77
C SER A 618 -12.76 -6.41 17.76
N ASN A 619 -12.07 -6.15 18.87
CA ASN A 619 -11.82 -7.16 19.92
C ASN A 619 -13.10 -7.60 20.65
N MET A 620 -14.13 -6.74 20.72
CA MET A 620 -15.45 -7.12 21.23
C MET A 620 -16.23 -7.93 20.20
N ILE A 621 -16.17 -7.59 18.91
CA ILE A 621 -16.79 -8.37 17.82
C ILE A 621 -16.20 -9.79 17.77
N ASP A 622 -14.87 -9.91 17.86
CA ASP A 622 -14.15 -11.21 17.89
C ASP A 622 -14.55 -12.08 19.11
N LYS A 623 -15.02 -11.46 20.20
CA LYS A 623 -15.48 -12.11 21.44
C LYS A 623 -17.00 -12.24 21.55
N CYS A 624 -17.77 -11.64 20.65
CA CYS A 624 -19.23 -11.61 20.69
C CYS A 624 -19.77 -13.03 20.51
N SER A 625 -20.62 -13.48 21.43
CA SER A 625 -21.27 -14.77 21.34
C SER A 625 -22.40 -14.72 20.32
N VAL A 626 -22.65 -15.85 19.66
CA VAL A 626 -23.87 -16.07 18.87
C VAL A 626 -24.99 -16.69 19.72
N SER A 627 -24.94 -16.52 21.04
CA SER A 627 -25.91 -17.08 21.99
C SER A 627 -27.13 -16.18 22.16
N TYR A 628 -27.93 -16.06 21.10
CA TYR A 628 -29.24 -15.41 21.14
C TYR A 628 -30.32 -16.29 20.51
N THR A 629 -31.57 -16.00 20.82
CA THR A 629 -32.75 -16.62 20.21
C THR A 629 -33.53 -15.57 19.41
N ARG A 630 -33.86 -15.88 18.16
CA ARG A 630 -34.60 -14.97 17.28
C ARG A 630 -36.11 -15.17 17.42
N HIS A 631 -36.84 -14.06 17.32
CA HIS A 631 -38.28 -13.98 17.48
C HIS A 631 -38.88 -12.98 16.49
N SER A 632 -40.10 -13.24 16.06
CA SER A 632 -40.93 -12.34 15.25
C SER A 632 -42.06 -11.77 16.10
N PHE A 633 -42.50 -10.55 15.77
CA PHE A 633 -43.71 -9.96 16.32
C PHE A 633 -44.88 -10.31 15.42
N ILE A 634 -45.89 -11.03 15.94
CA ILE A 634 -47.03 -11.52 15.17
C ILE A 634 -48.29 -11.38 16.02
N ASN A 635 -49.30 -10.66 15.52
CA ASN A 635 -50.61 -10.48 16.16
C ASN A 635 -50.55 -9.98 17.63
N GLY A 636 -49.58 -9.10 17.95
CA GLY A 636 -49.40 -8.56 19.30
C GLY A 636 -48.50 -9.40 20.23
N GLU A 637 -48.01 -10.56 19.79
CA GLU A 637 -47.16 -11.45 20.58
C GLU A 637 -45.75 -11.61 20.00
N ILE A 638 -44.77 -11.87 20.88
CA ILE A 638 -43.38 -12.16 20.50
C ILE A 638 -43.21 -13.67 20.45
N VAL A 639 -43.09 -14.22 19.25
CA VAL A 639 -43.08 -15.66 18.97
C VAL A 639 -41.70 -16.09 18.47
N ALA A 640 -41.19 -17.24 18.92
CA ALA A 640 -39.90 -17.75 18.48
C ALA A 640 -39.88 -18.04 16.97
N ASP A 641 -38.91 -17.46 16.27
CA ASP A 641 -38.75 -17.55 14.81
C ASP A 641 -37.27 -17.35 14.46
N GLU A 642 -36.65 -18.37 13.86
CA GLU A 642 -35.24 -18.33 13.42
C GLU A 642 -34.93 -17.21 12.42
N ARG A 643 -35.97 -16.63 11.78
CA ARG A 643 -35.86 -15.55 10.81
C ARG A 643 -36.26 -14.17 11.35
N GLY A 644 -36.78 -14.09 12.58
CA GLY A 644 -37.38 -12.87 13.13
C GLY A 644 -36.42 -11.79 13.65
N ASP A 645 -36.80 -10.52 13.53
CA ASP A 645 -35.92 -9.37 13.76
C ASP A 645 -35.74 -8.94 15.22
N ILE A 646 -36.30 -9.72 16.17
CA ILE A 646 -36.06 -9.58 17.60
C ILE A 646 -35.01 -10.60 18.05
N TYR A 647 -33.89 -10.11 18.58
CA TYR A 647 -32.78 -10.88 19.14
C TYR A 647 -32.89 -10.87 20.67
N ILE A 648 -33.09 -12.02 21.30
CA ILE A 648 -33.06 -12.17 22.77
C ILE A 648 -31.75 -12.83 23.19
N TYR A 649 -30.88 -12.06 23.85
CA TYR A 649 -29.59 -12.50 24.39
C TYR A 649 -29.73 -13.08 25.80
N GLU A 650 -30.52 -12.42 26.67
CA GLU A 650 -30.75 -12.85 28.04
C GLU A 650 -32.24 -12.74 28.39
N LYS A 651 -32.85 -13.83 28.88
CA LYS A 651 -34.27 -13.86 29.26
C LYS A 651 -34.55 -12.92 30.45
N PRO A 652 -35.76 -12.35 30.54
CA PRO A 652 -36.13 -11.47 31.66
C PRO A 652 -36.05 -12.19 33.01
N GLN A 653 -35.31 -11.59 33.94
CA GLN A 653 -35.20 -12.05 35.33
C GLN A 653 -36.22 -11.33 36.20
N LYS A 654 -37.01 -12.06 36.99
CA LYS A 654 -38.05 -11.48 37.86
C LYS A 654 -37.43 -10.49 38.87
N GLY A 655 -38.04 -9.31 39.02
CA GLY A 655 -37.62 -8.28 39.96
C GLY A 655 -36.50 -7.35 39.47
N LYS A 656 -35.82 -7.69 38.37
CA LYS A 656 -34.86 -6.80 37.70
C LYS A 656 -35.55 -5.70 36.92
N LYS A 657 -34.90 -4.53 36.82
CA LYS A 657 -35.39 -3.37 36.08
C LYS A 657 -34.67 -3.25 34.73
N TYR A 658 -35.42 -2.79 33.72
CA TYR A 658 -34.96 -2.65 32.35
C TYR A 658 -35.41 -1.30 31.78
N VAL A 659 -34.67 -0.82 30.79
CA VAL A 659 -34.94 0.39 29.99
C VAL A 659 -34.92 -0.03 28.53
N ILE A 660 -35.89 0.42 27.74
CA ILE A 660 -35.89 0.24 26.29
C ILE A 660 -35.63 1.59 25.65
N GLY A 661 -34.45 1.77 25.08
CA GLY A 661 -34.14 2.92 24.22
C GLY A 661 -34.59 2.62 22.80
N GLY A 662 -35.34 3.54 22.18
CA GLY A 662 -35.88 3.34 20.86
C GLY A 662 -35.56 4.48 19.91
N ASP A 663 -35.20 4.14 18.68
CA ASP A 663 -35.13 5.06 17.54
C ASP A 663 -36.08 4.54 16.45
N VAL A 664 -36.78 5.45 15.77
CA VAL A 664 -37.94 5.13 14.92
C VAL A 664 -37.81 5.82 13.58
N ALA A 665 -37.83 5.01 12.52
CA ALA A 665 -37.84 5.44 11.12
C ALA A 665 -39.24 5.30 10.50
N GLU A 666 -39.43 5.85 9.29
CA GLU A 666 -40.72 5.83 8.55
C GLU A 666 -41.14 4.43 8.05
N GLY A 667 -40.34 3.37 8.26
CA GLY A 667 -40.67 2.01 7.83
C GLY A 667 -40.38 1.69 6.35
N LEU A 668 -39.64 2.55 5.64
CA LEU A 668 -39.31 2.34 4.22
C LEU A 668 -38.31 1.19 4.02
N LEU A 669 -38.55 0.33 3.03
CA LEU A 669 -37.74 -0.87 2.72
C LEU A 669 -36.25 -0.61 2.44
N ASN A 670 -35.90 0.61 2.02
CA ASN A 670 -34.51 1.07 1.79
C ASN A 670 -34.17 2.31 2.65
N GLY A 671 -34.91 2.52 3.75
CA GLY A 671 -34.68 3.61 4.70
C GLY A 671 -33.82 3.17 5.90
N ASP A 672 -33.83 4.00 6.93
CA ASP A 672 -33.20 3.68 8.22
C ASP A 672 -34.00 2.62 8.99
N TYR A 673 -33.37 2.00 9.99
CA TYR A 673 -33.99 0.94 10.78
C TYR A 673 -34.75 1.52 11.97
N SER A 674 -35.93 0.96 12.24
CA SER A 674 -36.57 1.12 13.54
C SER A 674 -35.91 0.15 14.52
N VAL A 675 -35.41 0.67 15.65
CA VAL A 675 -34.60 -0.08 16.61
C VAL A 675 -35.17 0.04 18.01
N ALA A 676 -35.23 -1.06 18.76
CA ALA A 676 -35.51 -1.05 20.19
C ALA A 676 -34.46 -1.85 20.95
N SER A 677 -33.66 -1.18 21.79
CA SER A 677 -32.55 -1.77 22.55
C SER A 677 -32.94 -1.91 24.02
N VAL A 678 -33.11 -3.16 24.48
CA VAL A 678 -33.50 -3.49 25.86
C VAL A 678 -32.23 -3.62 26.71
N VAL A 679 -32.05 -2.69 27.65
CA VAL A 679 -30.85 -2.59 28.50
C VAL A 679 -31.23 -2.77 29.97
N GLY A 680 -30.53 -3.66 30.67
CA GLY A 680 -30.69 -3.84 32.12
C GLY A 680 -30.05 -2.69 32.92
N TYR A 681 -30.41 -2.56 34.19
CA TYR A 681 -29.74 -1.60 35.10
C TYR A 681 -28.25 -1.94 35.35
N ASP A 682 -27.83 -3.15 35.00
CA ASP A 682 -26.42 -3.58 34.88
C ASP A 682 -25.70 -3.04 33.62
N LYS A 683 -26.39 -2.21 32.82
CA LYS A 683 -25.93 -1.63 31.54
C LYS A 683 -25.52 -2.68 30.49
N LYS A 684 -26.11 -3.87 30.55
CA LYS A 684 -25.98 -4.91 29.52
C LYS A 684 -27.22 -4.95 28.63
N ILE A 685 -27.02 -5.16 27.34
CA ILE A 685 -28.10 -5.42 26.38
C ILE A 685 -28.67 -6.82 26.68
N LYS A 686 -29.99 -6.93 26.69
CA LYS A 686 -30.75 -8.15 27.01
C LYS A 686 -31.54 -8.64 25.80
N ALA A 687 -32.08 -7.70 25.03
CA ALA A 687 -32.67 -7.93 23.72
C ALA A 687 -32.48 -6.72 22.80
N LEU A 688 -32.57 -6.95 21.49
CA LEU A 688 -32.55 -5.94 20.45
C LEU A 688 -33.63 -6.26 19.40
N TYR A 689 -34.46 -5.30 19.03
CA TYR A 689 -35.18 -5.32 17.75
C TYR A 689 -34.47 -4.39 16.77
N ARG A 690 -34.31 -4.82 15.51
CA ARG A 690 -33.76 -4.01 14.41
C ARG A 690 -34.39 -4.44 13.09
N GLY A 691 -35.35 -3.68 12.59
CA GLY A 691 -36.08 -4.00 11.37
C GLY A 691 -36.77 -2.79 10.74
N HIS A 692 -37.60 -3.02 9.73
CA HIS A 692 -38.48 -2.01 9.16
C HIS A 692 -39.93 -2.40 9.47
N CYS A 693 -40.64 -1.53 10.18
CA CYS A 693 -42.06 -1.65 10.48
C CYS A 693 -42.67 -0.25 10.55
N GLU A 694 -43.99 -0.15 10.39
CA GLU A 694 -44.69 1.13 10.51
C GLU A 694 -44.72 1.61 11.98
N PRO A 695 -44.84 2.92 12.25
CA PRO A 695 -44.83 3.47 13.62
C PRO A 695 -45.89 2.85 14.56
N ASP A 696 -47.09 2.53 14.04
CA ASP A 696 -48.15 1.90 14.84
C ASP A 696 -47.78 0.47 15.28
N GLU A 697 -47.22 -0.34 14.37
CA GLU A 697 -46.71 -1.68 14.68
C GLU A 697 -45.51 -1.62 15.64
N TYR A 698 -44.60 -0.66 15.43
CA TYR A 698 -43.47 -0.43 16.32
C TYR A 698 -43.94 -0.11 17.75
N ALA A 699 -44.98 0.70 17.91
CA ALA A 699 -45.54 1.03 19.22
C ALA A 699 -46.04 -0.23 19.96
N GLU A 700 -46.75 -1.12 19.27
CA GLU A 700 -47.20 -2.39 19.85
C GLU A 700 -46.02 -3.32 20.18
N LEU A 701 -45.02 -3.41 19.30
CA LEU A 701 -43.81 -4.20 19.49
C LEU A 701 -43.01 -3.76 20.72
N VAL A 702 -42.79 -2.45 20.93
CA VAL A 702 -42.04 -1.97 22.11
C VAL A 702 -42.84 -2.09 23.40
N MET A 703 -44.18 -2.03 23.36
CA MET A 703 -45.00 -2.35 24.52
C MET A 703 -44.96 -3.85 24.85
N ALA A 704 -44.96 -4.74 23.85
CA ALA A 704 -44.81 -6.18 24.04
C ALA A 704 -43.43 -6.53 24.64
N LEU A 705 -42.35 -5.94 24.12
CA LEU A 705 -41.01 -6.05 24.73
C LEU A 705 -40.99 -5.47 26.15
N GLY A 706 -41.61 -4.31 26.36
CA GLY A 706 -41.70 -3.67 27.67
C GLY A 706 -42.38 -4.56 28.71
N ASN A 707 -43.51 -5.17 28.35
CA ASN A 707 -44.24 -6.12 29.19
C ASN A 707 -43.44 -7.40 29.46
N LEU A 708 -42.75 -7.95 28.44
CA LEU A 708 -41.87 -9.11 28.58
C LEU A 708 -40.72 -8.85 29.57
N TYR A 709 -40.14 -7.65 29.56
CA TYR A 709 -39.05 -7.24 30.45
C TYR A 709 -39.54 -6.44 31.67
N ASN A 710 -40.43 -7.07 32.46
CA ASN A 710 -40.92 -6.56 33.75
C ASN A 710 -41.50 -5.13 33.71
N THR A 711 -42.23 -4.78 32.65
CA THR A 711 -42.78 -3.42 32.46
C THR A 711 -41.64 -2.38 32.40
N ALA A 712 -40.69 -2.63 31.49
CA ALA A 712 -39.51 -1.80 31.26
C ALA A 712 -39.87 -0.32 31.00
N LEU A 713 -38.95 0.59 31.36
CA LEU A 713 -39.10 2.01 31.07
C LEU A 713 -38.89 2.25 29.56
N LEU A 714 -39.93 2.68 28.85
CA LEU A 714 -39.86 2.99 27.42
C LEU A 714 -39.31 4.41 27.22
N VAL A 715 -38.20 4.51 26.49
CA VAL A 715 -37.52 5.77 26.16
C VAL A 715 -37.33 5.87 24.64
N ILE A 716 -38.44 6.08 23.96
CA ILE A 716 -38.47 6.25 22.50
C ILE A 716 -38.06 7.68 22.14
N GLU A 717 -37.22 7.85 21.12
CA GLU A 717 -36.82 9.17 20.62
C GLU A 717 -38.05 9.99 20.18
N PHE A 718 -38.03 11.27 20.54
CA PHE A 718 -38.99 12.28 20.12
C PHE A 718 -38.48 12.93 18.84
N ASN A 719 -38.65 12.22 17.72
CA ASN A 719 -38.52 12.74 16.36
C ASN A 719 -39.93 12.89 15.73
N LYS A 720 -40.03 13.00 14.40
CA LYS A 720 -41.31 13.11 13.68
C LYS A 720 -42.24 11.91 13.98
N ASP A 721 -41.75 10.71 13.73
CA ASP A 721 -42.54 9.46 13.77
C ASP A 721 -42.56 8.87 15.18
N GLY A 722 -41.47 8.99 15.93
CA GLY A 722 -41.38 8.66 17.36
C GLY A 722 -42.32 9.49 18.25
N ASN A 723 -42.73 10.70 17.85
CA ASN A 723 -43.81 11.43 18.55
C ASN A 723 -45.18 10.73 18.42
N TRP A 724 -45.45 10.13 17.25
CA TRP A 724 -46.65 9.31 17.03
C TRP A 724 -46.61 8.07 17.92
N VAL A 725 -45.49 7.33 17.90
CA VAL A 725 -45.24 6.18 18.78
C VAL A 725 -45.45 6.51 20.26
N ASN A 726 -44.83 7.59 20.76
CA ASN A 726 -44.98 8.03 22.15
C ASN A 726 -46.43 8.40 22.51
N THR A 727 -47.20 8.91 21.54
CA THR A 727 -48.63 9.22 21.71
C THR A 727 -49.47 7.94 21.79
N GLU A 728 -49.20 6.97 20.92
CA GLU A 728 -49.94 5.70 20.88
C GLU A 728 -49.68 4.82 22.11
N ILE A 729 -48.42 4.71 22.54
CA ILE A 729 -48.03 4.02 23.80
C ILE A 729 -48.78 4.63 25.01
N ARG A 730 -48.95 5.96 25.02
CA ARG A 730 -49.72 6.67 26.05
C ARG A 730 -51.23 6.38 25.94
N ASN A 731 -51.80 6.38 24.74
CA ASN A 731 -53.23 6.09 24.50
C ASN A 731 -53.60 4.67 24.94
N LYS A 732 -52.71 3.70 24.67
CA LYS A 732 -52.81 2.30 25.14
C LYS A 732 -52.46 2.12 26.64
N ASN A 733 -52.26 3.22 27.37
CA ASN A 733 -52.02 3.27 28.82
C ASN A 733 -50.83 2.42 29.32
N TYR A 734 -49.75 2.33 28.54
CA TYR A 734 -48.53 1.69 29.04
C TYR A 734 -47.98 2.47 30.25
N PRO A 735 -47.72 1.82 31.40
CA PRO A 735 -47.58 2.52 32.67
C PRO A 735 -46.19 3.15 32.93
N ASN A 736 -45.16 2.80 32.14
CA ASN A 736 -43.77 3.16 32.42
C ASN A 736 -43.08 3.82 31.21
N ILE A 737 -43.46 5.07 30.92
CA ILE A 737 -42.95 5.86 29.78
C ILE A 737 -42.00 6.97 30.30
N TYR A 738 -40.94 7.28 29.57
CA TYR A 738 -40.07 8.41 29.86
C TYR A 738 -40.80 9.75 29.65
N VAL A 739 -40.74 10.62 30.66
CA VAL A 739 -41.39 11.93 30.66
C VAL A 739 -40.37 13.03 30.92
N ARG A 740 -40.39 14.05 30.06
CA ARG A 740 -39.73 15.34 30.23
C ARG A 740 -40.76 16.34 30.75
N THR A 741 -40.38 17.17 31.72
CA THR A 741 -41.20 18.28 32.22
C THR A 741 -40.61 19.61 31.76
N GLU A 742 -41.42 20.43 31.12
CA GLU A 742 -41.07 21.80 30.75
C GLU A 742 -41.94 22.75 31.58
N ILE A 743 -41.33 23.81 32.13
CA ILE A 743 -42.03 24.81 32.94
C ILE A 743 -42.13 26.06 32.09
N ASP A 744 -43.34 26.51 31.81
CA ASP A 744 -43.57 27.76 31.08
C ASP A 744 -43.08 28.95 31.92
N ASP A 745 -42.19 29.77 31.34
CA ASP A 745 -41.58 30.90 32.03
C ASP A 745 -42.57 31.99 32.44
N LEU A 746 -43.69 32.13 31.74
CA LEU A 746 -44.76 33.10 31.99
C LEU A 746 -45.89 32.53 32.86
N THR A 747 -46.41 31.34 32.53
CA THR A 747 -47.59 30.78 33.21
C THR A 747 -47.25 29.91 34.43
N LYS A 748 -46.00 29.44 34.54
CA LYS A 748 -45.53 28.45 35.53
C LYS A 748 -46.24 27.10 35.48
N GLU A 749 -47.01 26.82 34.42
CA GLU A 749 -47.60 25.50 34.20
C GLU A 749 -46.53 24.47 33.80
N VAL A 750 -46.70 23.24 34.29
CA VAL A 750 -45.75 22.13 34.04
C VAL A 750 -46.30 21.24 32.92
N THR A 751 -45.78 21.43 31.71
CA THR A 751 -46.15 20.60 30.55
C THR A 751 -45.33 19.31 30.55
N LYS A 752 -46.01 18.17 30.35
CA LYS A 752 -45.37 16.85 30.25
C LYS A 752 -45.25 16.43 28.79
N HIS A 753 -44.01 16.27 28.33
CA HIS A 753 -43.67 15.73 27.02
C HIS A 753 -43.13 14.30 27.16
N TYR A 754 -43.60 13.38 26.34
CA TYR A 754 -43.17 11.98 26.37
C TYR A 754 -41.99 11.77 25.42
N GLY A 755 -41.20 10.72 25.66
CA GLY A 755 -40.04 10.36 24.84
C GLY A 755 -38.80 11.23 25.05
N TRP A 756 -37.67 10.84 24.46
CA TRP A 756 -36.36 11.49 24.60
C TRP A 756 -36.09 12.51 23.49
N LEU A 757 -35.75 13.75 23.83
CA LEU A 757 -35.45 14.79 22.82
C LEU A 757 -33.95 14.89 22.54
N THR A 758 -33.53 14.49 21.34
CA THR A 758 -32.14 14.58 20.84
C THR A 758 -31.83 15.97 20.29
N ASN A 759 -31.78 16.98 21.17
CA ASN A 759 -31.18 18.28 20.86
C ASN A 759 -29.64 18.23 20.99
N LYS A 760 -28.91 19.27 20.56
CA LYS A 760 -27.43 19.30 20.61
C LYS A 760 -26.87 18.95 21.99
N LYS A 761 -27.37 19.59 23.05
CA LYS A 761 -26.92 19.37 24.43
C LYS A 761 -27.15 17.92 24.88
N ASN A 762 -28.33 17.38 24.59
CA ASN A 762 -28.70 16.02 24.98
C ASN A 762 -27.95 14.97 24.16
N ARG A 763 -27.70 15.19 22.86
CA ARG A 763 -26.87 14.32 22.02
C ARG A 763 -25.43 14.29 22.51
N ASP A 764 -24.83 15.45 22.78
CA ASP A 764 -23.44 15.53 23.27
C ASP A 764 -23.28 14.82 24.64
N PHE A 765 -24.26 14.99 25.54
CA PHE A 765 -24.33 14.26 26.82
C PHE A 765 -24.47 12.73 26.62
N MET A 766 -25.42 12.31 25.79
CA MET A 766 -25.70 10.90 25.50
C MET A 766 -24.49 10.18 24.90
N LEU A 767 -23.83 10.81 23.91
CA LEU A 767 -22.60 10.30 23.31
C LEU A 767 -21.46 10.24 24.32
N GLY A 768 -21.32 11.25 25.19
CA GLY A 768 -20.33 11.28 26.26
C GLY A 768 -20.49 10.14 27.28
N GLU A 769 -21.71 9.90 27.78
CA GLU A 769 -22.00 8.76 28.66
C GLU A 769 -21.84 7.42 27.93
N GLY A 770 -22.22 7.36 26.65
CA GLY A 770 -21.99 6.20 25.79
C GLY A 770 -20.52 5.85 25.63
N LYS A 771 -19.65 6.84 25.37
CA LYS A 771 -18.20 6.62 25.27
C LYS A 771 -17.58 6.22 26.61
N LYS A 772 -18.06 6.78 27.75
CA LYS A 772 -17.65 6.31 29.09
C LYS A 772 -18.02 4.84 29.31
N TRP A 773 -19.28 4.47 29.04
CA TRP A 773 -19.77 3.09 29.19
C TRP A 773 -19.02 2.10 28.27
N PHE A 774 -18.79 2.47 27.01
CA PHE A 774 -17.99 1.68 26.08
C PHE A 774 -16.54 1.51 26.59
N ASN A 775 -15.92 2.59 27.10
CA ASN A 775 -14.56 2.55 27.63
C ASN A 775 -14.45 1.71 28.92
N SER A 776 -15.45 1.74 29.82
CA SER A 776 -15.48 0.91 31.04
C SER A 776 -15.89 -0.54 30.79
N SER A 777 -16.59 -0.85 29.70
CA SER A 777 -17.05 -2.21 29.41
C SER A 777 -15.91 -3.09 28.89
N GLU A 778 -15.69 -4.26 29.49
CA GLU A 778 -14.74 -5.26 28.96
C GLU A 778 -15.35 -6.08 27.81
N HIS A 779 -16.68 -6.20 27.78
CA HIS A 779 -17.43 -7.00 26.83
C HIS A 779 -18.84 -6.43 26.63
N ILE A 780 -19.28 -6.39 25.37
CA ILE A 780 -20.63 -5.99 24.94
C ILE A 780 -21.09 -7.11 24.00
N ASP A 781 -22.14 -7.84 24.38
CA ASP A 781 -22.63 -8.98 23.59
C ASP A 781 -23.81 -8.57 22.69
N CYS A 782 -23.53 -7.69 21.73
CA CYS A 782 -24.52 -7.20 20.77
C CYS A 782 -23.82 -6.84 19.46
N LYS A 783 -23.74 -7.81 18.54
CA LYS A 783 -22.99 -7.65 17.28
C LYS A 783 -23.48 -6.48 16.41
N PRO A 784 -24.78 -6.24 16.17
CA PRO A 784 -25.24 -5.11 15.35
C PRO A 784 -24.82 -3.75 15.92
N LEU A 785 -24.90 -3.60 17.25
CA LEU A 785 -24.42 -2.38 17.93
C LEU A 785 -22.92 -2.17 17.71
N LEU A 786 -22.12 -3.24 17.84
CA LEU A 786 -20.68 -3.17 17.61
C LEU A 786 -20.34 -2.84 16.15
N GLU A 787 -21.07 -3.39 15.17
CA GLU A 787 -20.86 -3.09 13.75
C GLU A 787 -21.20 -1.64 13.37
N GLU A 788 -22.21 -1.04 14.01
CA GLU A 788 -22.51 0.39 13.84
C GLU A 788 -21.55 1.28 14.62
N MET A 789 -21.21 0.95 15.88
CA MET A 789 -20.13 1.62 16.64
C MET A 789 -18.80 1.61 15.88
N PHE A 790 -18.53 0.52 15.16
CA PHE A 790 -17.32 0.33 14.37
C PHE A 790 -17.23 1.30 13.18
N THR A 791 -18.38 1.72 12.61
CA THR A 791 -18.46 2.68 11.50
C THR A 791 -18.92 4.08 11.93
N PHE A 792 -19.01 4.33 13.24
CA PHE A 792 -19.37 5.62 13.82
C PHE A 792 -18.13 6.52 13.96
N VAL A 793 -18.06 7.57 13.13
CA VAL A 793 -16.89 8.42 12.93
C VAL A 793 -17.17 9.88 13.25
N ARG A 794 -16.11 10.67 13.46
CA ARG A 794 -16.15 12.13 13.47
C ARG A 794 -16.02 12.63 12.04
N ASP A 795 -16.97 13.47 11.61
CA ASP A 795 -16.88 14.17 10.33
C ASP A 795 -15.80 15.28 10.35
N LYS A 796 -15.61 15.96 9.21
CA LYS A 796 -14.66 17.09 9.05
C LYS A 796 -14.99 18.33 9.90
N ARG A 797 -16.05 18.28 10.71
CA ARG A 797 -16.46 19.31 11.70
C ARG A 797 -16.38 18.76 13.13
N GLY A 798 -15.81 17.57 13.32
CA GLY A 798 -15.69 16.87 14.60
C GLY A 798 -16.98 16.20 15.11
N LYS A 799 -18.09 16.27 14.35
CA LYS A 799 -19.41 15.77 14.75
C LYS A 799 -19.46 14.24 14.63
N PRO A 800 -19.82 13.50 15.70
CA PRO A 800 -20.00 12.05 15.63
C PRO A 800 -21.30 11.66 14.90
N ALA A 801 -21.18 10.80 13.89
CA ALA A 801 -22.26 10.24 13.09
C ALA A 801 -21.81 8.93 12.39
N ALA A 802 -22.73 8.21 11.76
CA ALA A 802 -22.37 7.13 10.84
C ALA A 802 -21.46 7.62 9.69
N ALA A 803 -20.52 6.78 9.24
CA ALA A 803 -19.79 7.00 8.01
C ALA A 803 -20.72 7.00 6.78
N PRO A 804 -20.36 7.65 5.66
CA PRO A 804 -21.22 7.72 4.47
C PRO A 804 -21.67 6.34 3.96
N GLY A 805 -22.99 6.12 3.89
CA GLY A 805 -23.59 4.84 3.49
C GLY A 805 -23.59 3.77 4.59
N LYS A 806 -23.56 4.18 5.87
CA LYS A 806 -23.74 3.34 7.06
C LYS A 806 -24.86 3.91 7.94
N HIS A 807 -25.35 3.12 8.89
CA HIS A 807 -26.40 3.48 9.84
C HIS A 807 -25.81 3.74 11.24
N ASP A 808 -26.48 4.57 12.04
CA ASP A 808 -26.20 4.76 13.47
C ASP A 808 -27.40 4.47 14.39
N ASP A 809 -28.52 3.98 13.85
CA ASP A 809 -29.80 3.71 14.54
C ASP A 809 -29.65 2.88 15.83
N VAL A 810 -28.84 1.81 15.81
CA VAL A 810 -28.60 0.93 16.98
C VAL A 810 -27.70 1.59 18.01
N VAL A 811 -26.73 2.39 17.56
CA VAL A 811 -25.92 3.24 18.44
C VAL A 811 -26.83 4.25 19.12
N MET A 812 -27.65 4.98 18.37
CA MET A 812 -28.57 5.99 18.88
C MET A 812 -29.55 5.42 19.91
N ALA A 813 -30.34 4.41 19.53
CA ALA A 813 -31.31 3.76 20.41
C ALA A 813 -30.67 3.21 21.69
N THR A 814 -29.51 2.54 21.60
CA THR A 814 -28.83 1.99 22.79
C THR A 814 -28.28 3.09 23.69
N LEU A 815 -27.69 4.14 23.12
CA LEU A 815 -27.10 5.21 23.92
C LEU A 815 -28.14 6.08 24.62
N ILE A 816 -29.35 6.21 24.08
CA ILE A 816 -30.51 6.80 24.79
C ILE A 816 -30.77 6.04 26.10
N ALA A 817 -30.84 4.71 26.05
CA ALA A 817 -31.05 3.89 27.26
C ALA A 817 -29.89 4.04 28.26
N ILE A 818 -28.64 4.01 27.79
CA ILE A 818 -27.43 4.17 28.63
C ILE A 818 -27.39 5.56 29.30
N ALA A 819 -27.77 6.62 28.59
CA ALA A 819 -27.84 7.97 29.15
C ALA A 819 -28.89 8.09 30.27
N VAL A 820 -30.05 7.44 30.11
CA VAL A 820 -31.11 7.40 31.12
C VAL A 820 -30.75 6.51 32.33
N LEU A 821 -29.79 5.60 32.17
CA LEU A 821 -29.20 4.77 33.23
C LEU A 821 -28.03 5.47 33.96
N GLN A 822 -27.70 6.73 33.65
CA GLN A 822 -26.71 7.47 34.43
C GLN A 822 -27.16 7.59 35.90
N GLY A 823 -26.26 7.25 36.84
CA GLY A 823 -26.50 7.37 38.28
C GLY A 823 -27.55 6.40 38.84
N LYS A 824 -27.98 5.39 38.06
CA LYS A 824 -28.92 4.35 38.49
C LYS A 824 -28.21 3.02 38.65
N GLU A 825 -28.56 2.31 39.72
CA GLU A 825 -28.12 0.95 40.02
C GLU A 825 -29.33 0.11 40.45
N ASP A 826 -29.22 -1.21 40.36
CA ASP A 826 -30.21 -2.12 40.95
C ASP A 826 -30.17 -2.01 42.48
N ILE A 827 -31.33 -1.88 43.11
CA ILE A 827 -31.43 -2.01 44.57
C ILE A 827 -31.35 -3.50 44.88
N THR A 828 -30.22 -3.94 45.43
CA THR A 828 -30.13 -5.27 46.05
C THR A 828 -30.98 -5.27 47.33
N GLU A 829 -32.03 -6.10 47.36
CA GLU A 829 -32.72 -6.41 48.61
C GLU A 829 -31.72 -7.07 49.57
N ILE A 830 -31.28 -6.33 50.58
CA ILE A 830 -30.55 -6.90 51.71
C ILE A 830 -31.57 -7.74 52.50
N GLU A 831 -31.43 -9.06 52.48
CA GLU A 831 -32.20 -9.93 53.37
C GLU A 831 -32.00 -9.45 54.81
N ALA A 832 -33.09 -9.03 55.46
CA ALA A 832 -33.03 -8.56 56.84
C ALA A 832 -32.49 -9.69 57.74
N PRO A 833 -31.48 -9.44 58.58
CA PRO A 833 -30.86 -10.48 59.39
C PRO A 833 -31.92 -11.09 60.33
N LYS A 834 -32.12 -12.40 60.21
CA LYS A 834 -33.02 -13.16 61.10
C LYS A 834 -32.59 -12.93 62.55
N LYS A 835 -33.47 -12.36 63.37
CA LYS A 835 -33.24 -12.19 64.81
C LYS A 835 -33.10 -13.55 65.48
N THR A 836 -31.87 -14.00 65.72
CA THR A 836 -31.59 -15.12 66.61
C THR A 836 -31.84 -14.68 68.05
N ILE A 837 -32.92 -15.18 68.67
CA ILE A 837 -33.18 -14.94 70.09
C ILE A 837 -32.30 -15.91 70.89
N ASN A 838 -31.16 -15.42 71.40
CA ASN A 838 -30.33 -16.17 72.33
C ASN A 838 -30.87 -16.02 73.76
N ASN A 839 -31.51 -17.08 74.26
CA ASN A 839 -31.80 -17.21 75.69
C ASN A 839 -30.49 -17.47 76.45
N TYR A 840 -30.06 -16.51 77.26
CA TYR A 840 -28.98 -16.73 78.23
C TYR A 840 -29.54 -17.24 79.55
N ILE A 841 -29.15 -18.47 79.92
CA ILE A 841 -29.28 -18.98 81.28
C ILE A 841 -28.03 -18.55 82.06
N TRP A 842 -28.23 -17.91 83.21
CA TRP A 842 -27.15 -17.61 84.14
C TRP A 842 -26.89 -18.80 85.08
N THR A 843 -25.63 -19.16 85.26
CA THR A 843 -25.13 -19.88 86.43
C THR A 843 -23.85 -19.21 86.93
N SER A 844 -23.72 -19.17 88.26
CA SER A 844 -22.77 -18.41 89.09
C SER A 844 -21.30 -18.52 88.72
#